data_AF-A0A524KZC9-F1
#
_entry.id   AF-A0A524KZC9-F1
#
_cell.length_a   1.000
_cell.length_b   1.000
_cell.length_c   1.000
_cell.angle_alpha   90.00
_cell.angle_beta   90.00
_cell.angle_gamma   90.00
#
_symmetry.space_group_name_H-M   'P 1'
#
loop_
_entity.id
_entity.type
_entity.pdbx_description
1 polymer ?
#
loop_
_entity_poly.entity_id
_entity_poly.type
_entity_poly.pdbx_seq_one_letter_code
_entity_poly.pdbx_strand_id
1 'polypeptide(L)'
;MKRLFILLFGLVVVILMMGGCVNLEGFFPFLNKAPVVISEPIINAIEDQLYSYQVEAIDSNGDDLNYSFIVKPEGMRIDSENGLISWTPVNNQVGTLQVTVEISDGKYNVTQSFEIEVSNVNNPPQIISYFPASLNVGVDEGESIKFEVQTHDIDLNTFLSYQWLINGKEVSNSTGSGNDLKSSWIYSTGYGDYNQKIVKALVSDGELENYIQWNIVINDTTPPAQPTLDTVLSLTNVTPQILSGSKESNSSIWINGTEVISISSDVAWSYAFDLFEGNNKISITSRDAFGNESTAATTDIVLDTIAPSAATLNMVTSPTNISSQILSGTKDANSSILINSAEIISVDSSVNWSYSYNLTEGNNNIMVTSRDAACNESFAVITTIEYNTNIYVDAGNTTGTEDGTKTHPFNTITEGLIAVSSGKSVVVAAGTYNEQLIINKEINLQGAGQDNTFITGSGLTENLISLEADNITISGFTIDGASSTAKGIYFDNCSSTNINNNTIQNNVSYGINYSNSSPTIENNNINNNNYSGIDAGTGGAGIIRGNSLIFNQYGLRTCGNSSPEIIQNNISNNSHTGIYCRESATPIISYNIICNNTGYGILIDNVLGNLVNPDIGGGDRNSDGQNKITGNYIHGVSNKTTRNIYAKYNWWG
;
A
#
# COMPACT_ATOMS: atom_id res chain seq x y z
N MET A 1 -94.48 130.81 -1.95
CA MET A 1 -94.81 132.19 -2.34
C MET A 1 -93.54 133.03 -2.28
N LYS A 2 -93.20 133.65 -3.42
CA LYS A 2 -92.49 134.92 -3.63
C LYS A 2 -91.19 135.25 -2.87
N ARG A 3 -90.17 135.47 -3.72
CA ARG A 3 -88.92 136.25 -3.56
C ARG A 3 -89.16 137.73 -3.16
N LEU A 4 -88.02 138.42 -2.94
CA LEU A 4 -87.71 139.87 -2.81
C LEU A 4 -87.63 140.39 -1.36
N PHE A 5 -86.66 141.22 -0.93
CA PHE A 5 -85.40 141.76 -1.46
C PHE A 5 -84.88 142.77 -0.39
N ILE A 6 -83.55 143.00 -0.35
CA ILE A 6 -82.88 144.30 -0.07
C ILE A 6 -82.59 144.78 1.38
N LEU A 7 -81.27 144.79 1.66
CA LEU A 7 -80.36 145.87 2.16
C LEU A 7 -80.73 146.70 3.41
N LEU A 8 -79.86 146.76 4.43
CA LEU A 8 -78.56 147.47 4.54
C LEU A 8 -78.74 148.98 4.81
N PHE A 9 -78.41 149.48 6.01
CA PHE A 9 -77.54 150.65 6.27
C PHE A 9 -77.58 151.14 7.72
N GLY A 10 -76.39 151.47 8.25
CA GLY A 10 -76.17 152.63 9.12
C GLY A 10 -76.45 152.43 10.61
N LEU A 11 -75.41 152.26 11.44
CA LEU A 11 -74.62 153.37 12.05
C LEU A 11 -75.21 153.70 13.45
N VAL A 12 -74.46 153.91 14.54
CA VAL A 12 -73.01 153.88 14.80
C VAL A 12 -72.82 154.28 16.28
N VAL A 13 -71.67 153.94 16.88
CA VAL A 13 -70.91 154.71 17.91
C VAL A 13 -71.77 155.34 19.02
N VAL A 14 -71.70 154.90 20.28
CA VAL A 14 -70.65 155.13 21.30
C VAL A 14 -70.96 154.06 22.37
N ILE A 15 -70.08 153.14 22.78
CA ILE A 15 -68.92 153.37 23.64
C ILE A 15 -67.83 152.33 23.26
N LEU A 16 -66.80 152.80 22.56
CA LEU A 16 -65.42 152.38 22.81
C LEU A 16 -65.02 152.93 24.19
N MET A 17 -64.37 152.14 25.04
CA MET A 17 -63.04 152.44 25.61
C MET A 17 -62.72 151.46 26.76
N MET A 18 -61.50 150.94 26.71
CA MET A 18 -60.75 150.18 27.74
C MET A 18 -61.03 148.68 27.90
N GLY A 19 -60.40 147.91 26.99
CA GLY A 19 -59.36 146.95 27.39
C GLY A 19 -59.77 145.52 27.75
N GLY A 20 -59.43 144.57 26.87
CA GLY A 20 -59.23 143.16 27.25
C GLY A 20 -59.85 142.15 26.29
N CYS A 21 -59.02 141.54 25.44
CA CYS A 21 -59.36 140.38 24.62
C CYS A 21 -59.74 139.18 25.49
N VAL A 22 -60.86 138.49 25.23
CA VAL A 22 -61.06 137.11 25.69
C VAL A 22 -61.89 136.28 24.71
N ASN A 23 -61.48 135.02 24.63
CA ASN A 23 -61.70 133.99 23.62
C ASN A 23 -63.09 133.33 23.71
N LEU A 24 -63.60 132.81 22.60
CA LEU A 24 -65.00 132.41 22.39
C LEU A 24 -65.13 130.98 21.79
N GLU A 25 -64.42 129.99 22.36
CA GLU A 25 -64.53 128.57 21.98
C GLU A 25 -65.46 127.78 22.93
N GLY A 26 -66.77 127.99 22.77
CA GLY A 26 -67.77 127.29 23.59
C GLY A 26 -69.11 127.13 22.93
N PHE A 27 -69.19 126.77 21.63
CA PHE A 27 -70.48 126.74 20.93
C PHE A 27 -70.81 125.57 19.97
N PHE A 28 -70.04 124.47 19.85
CA PHE A 28 -70.50 123.25 19.11
C PHE A 28 -69.95 121.90 19.64
N PRO A 29 -70.61 121.19 20.57
CA PRO A 29 -70.13 119.92 21.15
C PRO A 29 -70.52 118.64 20.36
N PHE A 30 -70.73 118.70 19.04
CA PHE A 30 -71.24 117.56 18.25
C PHE A 30 -70.39 117.13 17.03
N LEU A 31 -69.10 117.46 16.96
CA LEU A 31 -68.22 117.00 15.87
C LEU A 31 -67.37 115.79 16.28
N ASN A 32 -67.44 114.71 15.51
CA ASN A 32 -66.70 113.46 15.72
C ASN A 32 -65.20 113.60 15.38
N LYS A 33 -64.32 112.89 16.09
CA LYS A 33 -62.88 112.78 15.81
C LYS A 33 -62.52 111.33 15.47
N ALA A 34 -61.45 111.13 14.71
CA ALA A 34 -60.99 109.79 14.33
C ALA A 34 -60.22 109.12 15.49
N PRO A 35 -60.24 107.77 15.57
CA PRO A 35 -59.44 107.03 16.54
C PRO A 35 -57.93 107.20 16.31
N VAL A 36 -57.15 107.06 17.38
CA VAL A 36 -55.68 107.11 17.36
C VAL A 36 -55.11 105.82 17.92
N VAL A 37 -54.28 105.12 17.13
CA VAL A 37 -53.55 103.92 17.58
C VAL A 37 -52.38 104.33 18.47
N ILE A 38 -52.23 103.65 19.61
CA ILE A 38 -51.20 103.94 20.63
C ILE A 38 -50.28 102.75 20.93
N SER A 39 -50.55 101.55 20.41
CA SER A 39 -49.70 100.37 20.55
C SER A 39 -48.62 100.28 19.47
N GLU A 40 -47.50 99.61 19.78
CA GLU A 40 -46.45 99.25 18.82
C GLU A 40 -46.46 97.73 18.54
N PRO A 41 -46.36 97.29 17.26
CA PRO A 41 -46.47 95.89 16.90
C PRO A 41 -45.25 95.05 17.28
N ILE A 42 -45.50 93.77 17.60
CA ILE A 42 -44.44 92.77 17.77
C ILE A 42 -44.04 92.26 16.39
N ILE A 43 -42.81 92.57 15.97
CA ILE A 43 -42.35 92.28 14.59
C ILE A 43 -41.61 90.95 14.43
N ASN A 44 -41.52 90.12 15.49
CA ASN A 44 -40.89 88.80 15.45
C ASN A 44 -41.87 87.72 15.86
N ALA A 45 -41.90 86.62 15.11
CA ALA A 45 -42.60 85.40 15.47
C ALA A 45 -41.68 84.18 15.25
N ILE A 46 -42.01 83.08 15.90
CA ILE A 46 -41.31 81.80 15.72
C ILE A 46 -42.34 80.83 15.17
N GLU A 47 -41.97 80.08 14.14
CA GLU A 47 -42.78 79.00 13.59
C GLU A 47 -43.27 78.04 14.69
N ASP A 48 -44.48 77.50 14.54
CA ASP A 48 -45.16 76.60 15.47
C ASP A 48 -45.40 77.17 16.88
N GLN A 49 -45.02 78.43 17.13
CA GLN A 49 -45.30 79.13 18.38
C GLN A 49 -46.42 80.14 18.21
N LEU A 50 -47.28 80.26 19.24
CA LEU A 50 -48.37 81.22 19.25
C LEU A 50 -47.81 82.66 19.33
N TYR A 51 -47.97 83.42 18.26
CA TYR A 51 -47.85 84.86 18.21
C TYR A 51 -49.12 85.54 18.73
N SER A 52 -48.97 86.52 19.61
CA SER A 52 -50.07 87.33 20.13
C SER A 52 -49.68 88.79 20.27
N TYR A 53 -50.52 89.69 19.80
CA TYR A 53 -50.29 91.14 19.85
C TYR A 53 -51.60 91.89 20.09
N GLN A 54 -51.61 92.79 21.06
CA GLN A 54 -52.76 93.62 21.41
C GLN A 54 -52.70 94.95 20.66
N VAL A 55 -53.65 95.21 19.77
CA VAL A 55 -53.80 96.52 19.13
C VAL A 55 -54.58 97.43 20.09
N GLU A 56 -54.00 98.57 20.45
CA GLU A 56 -54.64 99.54 21.34
C GLU A 56 -54.86 100.86 20.60
N ALA A 57 -56.10 101.36 20.63
CA ALA A 57 -56.47 102.65 20.08
C ALA A 57 -57.43 103.38 21.03
N ILE A 58 -57.41 104.72 20.98
CA ILE A 58 -58.26 105.59 21.79
C ILE A 58 -59.10 106.46 20.85
N ASP A 59 -60.40 106.54 21.13
CA ASP A 59 -61.26 107.59 20.60
C ASP A 59 -61.56 108.65 21.68
N SER A 60 -61.42 109.92 21.29
CA SER A 60 -61.57 111.05 22.23
C SER A 60 -63.03 111.45 22.50
N ASN A 61 -63.96 110.95 21.69
CA ASN A 61 -65.40 111.09 21.89
C ASN A 61 -65.99 109.93 22.72
N GLY A 62 -65.23 108.84 22.88
CA GLY A 62 -65.63 107.64 23.60
C GLY A 62 -66.49 106.70 22.76
N ASP A 63 -66.42 106.80 21.42
CA ASP A 63 -67.09 105.88 20.50
C ASP A 63 -66.45 104.47 20.58
N ASP A 64 -67.27 103.43 20.45
CA ASP A 64 -66.80 102.04 20.43
C ASP A 64 -65.92 101.78 19.20
N LEU A 65 -64.81 101.07 19.39
CA LEU A 65 -63.84 100.78 18.33
C LEU A 65 -63.98 99.36 17.81
N ASN A 66 -63.99 99.22 16.49
CA ASN A 66 -64.01 97.95 15.81
C ASN A 66 -62.67 97.71 15.09
N TYR A 67 -62.10 96.52 15.30
CA TYR A 67 -60.80 96.12 14.77
C TYR A 67 -60.96 95.08 13.67
N SER A 68 -60.30 95.28 12.54
CA SER A 68 -60.32 94.31 11.44
C SER A 68 -59.00 94.30 10.67
N PHE A 69 -58.77 93.26 9.87
CA PHE A 69 -57.59 93.19 9.02
C PHE A 69 -57.88 93.64 7.60
N ILE A 70 -56.96 94.40 7.03
CA ILE A 70 -56.86 94.65 5.59
C ILE A 70 -55.92 93.61 4.95
N VAL A 71 -54.75 93.39 5.57
CA VAL A 71 -53.73 92.43 5.13
C VAL A 71 -53.33 91.58 6.33
N LYS A 72 -53.31 90.26 6.15
CA LYS A 72 -52.91 89.32 7.20
C LYS A 72 -52.40 88.01 6.57
N PRO A 73 -51.50 87.27 7.24
CA PRO A 73 -51.22 85.89 6.87
C PRO A 73 -52.43 84.98 7.12
N GLU A 74 -52.43 83.84 6.45
CA GLU A 74 -53.44 82.81 6.66
C GLU A 74 -53.40 82.30 8.11
N GLY A 75 -54.57 82.04 8.70
CA GLY A 75 -54.67 81.61 10.10
C GLY A 75 -54.64 82.74 11.14
N MET A 76 -54.11 83.93 10.82
CA MET A 76 -54.11 85.07 11.75
C MET A 76 -55.53 85.61 11.98
N ARG A 77 -55.87 85.86 13.24
CA ARG A 77 -57.19 86.34 13.70
C ARG A 77 -57.03 87.57 14.58
N ILE A 78 -58.01 88.45 14.54
CA ILE A 78 -58.15 89.62 15.43
C ILE A 78 -59.54 89.57 16.05
N ASP A 79 -59.61 89.80 17.35
CA ASP A 79 -60.86 90.04 18.04
C ASP A 79 -61.35 91.45 17.69
N SER A 80 -62.56 91.54 17.12
CA SER A 80 -63.08 92.77 16.56
C SER A 80 -63.48 93.80 17.61
N GLU A 81 -63.74 93.39 18.85
CA GLU A 81 -64.19 94.27 19.93
C GLU A 81 -63.00 94.79 20.76
N ASN A 82 -61.97 93.97 20.96
CA ASN A 82 -60.84 94.33 21.83
C ASN A 82 -59.50 94.48 21.11
N GLY A 83 -59.35 94.08 19.85
CA GLY A 83 -58.11 94.28 19.08
C GLY A 83 -57.00 93.25 19.32
N LEU A 84 -57.27 92.14 20.02
CA LEU A 84 -56.28 91.09 20.26
C LEU A 84 -56.03 90.25 19.00
N ILE A 85 -54.80 90.27 18.51
CA ILE A 85 -54.30 89.42 17.43
C ILE A 85 -53.77 88.10 18.01
N SER A 86 -54.14 86.99 17.36
CA SER A 86 -53.61 85.64 17.65
C SER A 86 -53.29 84.89 16.35
N TRP A 87 -52.13 84.25 16.28
CA TRP A 87 -51.65 83.51 15.11
C TRP A 87 -50.56 82.52 15.48
N THR A 88 -50.49 81.35 14.85
CA THR A 88 -49.35 80.44 14.95
C THR A 88 -48.80 80.28 13.53
N PRO A 89 -47.58 80.77 13.22
CA PRO A 89 -46.99 80.59 11.90
C PRO A 89 -46.71 79.12 11.65
N VAL A 90 -46.92 78.67 10.42
CA VAL A 90 -46.52 77.32 9.95
C VAL A 90 -45.34 77.42 8.98
N ASN A 91 -44.69 76.30 8.64
CA ASN A 91 -43.44 76.30 7.86
C ASN A 91 -43.48 77.12 6.55
N ASN A 92 -44.60 77.10 5.81
CA ASN A 92 -44.74 77.88 4.57
C ASN A 92 -44.95 79.40 4.80
N GLN A 93 -44.97 79.85 6.05
CA GLN A 93 -45.09 81.24 6.49
C GLN A 93 -43.79 81.76 7.11
N VAL A 94 -42.71 80.96 7.13
CA VAL A 94 -41.37 81.39 7.53
C VAL A 94 -40.85 82.50 6.60
N GLY A 95 -40.22 83.52 7.17
CA GLY A 95 -39.80 84.74 6.47
C GLY A 95 -40.66 85.96 6.81
N THR A 96 -40.59 86.99 5.96
CA THR A 96 -41.24 88.29 6.24
C THR A 96 -42.68 88.33 5.70
N LEU A 97 -43.64 88.58 6.58
CA LEU A 97 -45.07 88.69 6.25
C LEU A 97 -45.63 90.06 6.61
N GLN A 98 -46.47 90.62 5.75
CA GLN A 98 -47.10 91.92 5.99
C GLN A 98 -48.44 91.79 6.72
N VAL A 99 -48.66 92.67 7.70
CA VAL A 99 -49.93 92.80 8.43
C VAL A 99 -50.40 94.25 8.38
N THR A 100 -51.68 94.46 8.12
CA THR A 100 -52.33 95.77 8.20
C THR A 100 -53.67 95.65 8.88
N VAL A 101 -53.82 96.36 10.00
CA VAL A 101 -55.02 96.43 10.82
C VAL A 101 -55.74 97.75 10.53
N GLU A 102 -57.06 97.71 10.40
CA GLU A 102 -57.95 98.86 10.36
C GLU A 102 -58.72 98.96 11.68
N ILE A 103 -58.75 100.17 12.25
CA ILE A 103 -59.50 100.52 13.45
C ILE A 103 -60.53 101.58 13.07
N SER A 104 -61.81 101.31 13.34
CA SER A 104 -62.93 102.17 12.97
C SER A 104 -63.79 102.51 14.17
N ASP A 105 -64.21 103.78 14.27
CA ASP A 105 -65.26 104.25 15.22
C ASP A 105 -66.67 104.24 14.56
N GLY A 106 -66.79 103.66 13.36
CA GLY A 106 -68.01 103.66 12.55
C GLY A 106 -68.20 104.89 11.65
N LYS A 107 -67.34 105.92 11.75
CA LYS A 107 -67.34 107.12 10.87
C LYS A 107 -65.99 107.38 10.20
N TYR A 108 -64.90 107.17 10.91
CA TYR A 108 -63.52 107.31 10.47
C TYR A 108 -62.72 106.04 10.73
N ASN A 109 -61.77 105.78 9.85
CA ASN A 109 -60.89 104.61 9.93
C ASN A 109 -59.44 105.09 9.99
N VAL A 110 -58.63 104.45 10.85
CA VAL A 110 -57.18 104.57 10.89
C VAL A 110 -56.55 103.20 10.68
N THR A 111 -55.37 103.14 10.09
CA THR A 111 -54.66 101.88 9.85
C THR A 111 -53.30 101.82 10.57
N GLN A 112 -52.91 100.62 10.97
CA GLN A 112 -51.56 100.30 11.43
C GLN A 112 -50.99 99.18 10.55
N SER A 113 -49.89 99.46 9.83
CA SER A 113 -49.19 98.50 8.97
C SER A 113 -47.82 98.15 9.54
N PHE A 114 -47.45 96.88 9.51
CA PHE A 114 -46.15 96.37 9.96
C PHE A 114 -45.78 95.06 9.25
N GLU A 115 -44.50 94.67 9.37
CA GLU A 115 -43.97 93.41 8.88
C GLU A 115 -43.59 92.54 10.08
N ILE A 116 -43.92 91.24 10.01
CA ILE A 116 -43.52 90.24 10.99
C ILE A 116 -42.47 89.35 10.33
N GLU A 117 -41.32 89.20 10.95
CA GLU A 117 -40.30 88.22 10.60
C GLU A 117 -40.54 86.92 11.37
N VAL A 118 -40.83 85.83 10.66
CA VAL A 118 -41.00 84.49 11.23
C VAL A 118 -39.70 83.72 11.12
N SER A 119 -39.14 83.33 12.27
CA SER A 119 -37.97 82.44 12.35
C SER A 119 -38.38 80.96 12.24
N ASN A 120 -37.63 80.18 11.46
CA ASN A 120 -37.79 78.74 11.26
C ASN A 120 -37.47 77.94 12.54
N VAL A 121 -38.14 76.81 12.76
CA VAL A 121 -37.76 75.82 13.80
C VAL A 121 -37.43 74.49 13.14
N ASN A 122 -36.15 74.13 13.10
CA ASN A 122 -35.69 72.92 12.41
C ASN A 122 -36.38 71.64 12.90
N ASN A 123 -36.77 70.79 11.98
CA ASN A 123 -37.39 69.49 12.20
C ASN A 123 -36.47 68.38 11.66
N PRO A 124 -36.39 67.21 12.32
CA PRO A 124 -35.55 66.14 11.83
C PRO A 124 -36.09 65.57 10.51
N PRO A 125 -35.20 65.09 9.62
CA PRO A 125 -35.65 64.44 8.39
C PRO A 125 -36.46 63.18 8.70
N GLN A 126 -37.53 62.95 7.95
CA GLN A 126 -38.39 61.78 8.08
C GLN A 126 -38.09 60.74 7.02
N ILE A 127 -37.90 59.47 7.41
CA ILE A 127 -37.83 58.35 6.48
C ILE A 127 -39.26 57.89 6.15
N ILE A 128 -39.74 58.20 4.95
CA ILE A 128 -41.12 57.95 4.51
C ILE A 128 -41.28 56.58 3.82
N SER A 129 -40.22 56.02 3.25
CA SER A 129 -40.20 54.64 2.79
C SER A 129 -38.79 54.06 2.78
N TYR A 130 -38.70 52.73 2.81
CA TYR A 130 -37.42 52.02 2.80
C TYR A 130 -37.55 50.63 2.18
N PHE A 131 -36.43 50.13 1.67
CA PHE A 131 -36.30 48.79 1.11
C PHE A 131 -34.97 48.17 1.55
N PRO A 132 -34.93 46.87 1.92
CA PRO A 132 -36.04 45.92 2.02
C PRO A 132 -37.05 46.25 3.13
N ALA A 133 -38.31 45.82 2.98
CA ALA A 133 -39.34 46.06 3.99
C ALA A 133 -39.12 45.24 5.28
N SER A 134 -38.51 44.05 5.18
CA SER A 134 -38.11 43.25 6.34
C SER A 134 -36.81 43.78 6.92
N LEU A 135 -36.77 43.97 8.24
CA LEU A 135 -35.55 44.38 8.95
C LEU A 135 -34.59 43.22 9.21
N ASN A 136 -35.02 41.97 9.01
CA ASN A 136 -34.16 40.80 9.04
C ASN A 136 -34.17 40.16 7.65
N VAL A 137 -33.02 40.08 7.00
CA VAL A 137 -32.92 39.62 5.61
C VAL A 137 -31.89 38.50 5.49
N GLY A 138 -32.26 37.41 4.82
CA GLY A 138 -31.34 36.37 4.40
C GLY A 138 -30.85 36.65 2.98
N VAL A 139 -29.55 36.50 2.74
CA VAL A 139 -28.94 36.56 1.42
C VAL A 139 -27.91 35.44 1.34
N ASP A 140 -27.80 34.79 0.19
CA ASP A 140 -26.76 33.77 0.00
C ASP A 140 -25.45 34.46 -0.38
N GLU A 141 -24.31 33.88 -0.01
CA GLU A 141 -23.01 34.43 -0.42
C GLU A 141 -22.87 34.52 -1.95
N GLY A 142 -22.11 35.50 -2.45
CA GLY A 142 -21.99 35.78 -3.88
C GLY A 142 -23.15 36.57 -4.48
N GLU A 143 -24.29 36.66 -3.79
CA GLU A 143 -25.44 37.48 -4.20
C GLU A 143 -25.34 38.92 -3.72
N SER A 144 -26.19 39.77 -4.30
CA SER A 144 -26.26 41.20 -3.95
C SER A 144 -27.67 41.60 -3.52
N ILE A 145 -27.75 42.51 -2.56
CA ILE A 145 -29.01 43.09 -2.06
C ILE A 145 -28.96 44.61 -2.10
N LYS A 146 -30.04 45.21 -2.64
CA LYS A 146 -30.22 46.66 -2.67
C LYS A 146 -30.89 47.14 -1.38
N PHE A 147 -30.37 48.22 -0.81
CA PHE A 147 -31.00 49.04 0.22
C PHE A 147 -31.39 50.40 -0.35
N GLU A 148 -32.55 50.91 0.04
CA GLU A 148 -33.05 52.23 -0.36
C GLU A 148 -33.78 52.88 0.80
N VAL A 149 -33.61 54.19 0.95
CA VAL A 149 -34.44 55.03 1.82
C VAL A 149 -34.96 56.21 1.00
N GLN A 150 -36.21 56.56 1.23
CA GLN A 150 -36.81 57.79 0.75
C GLN A 150 -37.15 58.66 1.94
N THR A 151 -36.79 59.94 1.85
CA THR A 151 -36.89 60.85 2.99
C THR A 151 -37.52 62.18 2.62
N HIS A 152 -38.23 62.76 3.57
CA HIS A 152 -38.88 64.05 3.46
C HIS A 152 -38.47 64.91 4.63
N ASP A 153 -38.15 66.16 4.35
CA ASP A 153 -37.89 67.16 5.36
C ASP A 153 -38.83 68.33 5.10
N ILE A 154 -39.50 68.80 6.17
CA ILE A 154 -40.54 69.80 6.02
C ILE A 154 -39.97 71.21 5.91
N ASP A 155 -38.74 71.45 6.41
CA ASP A 155 -38.09 72.76 6.48
C ASP A 155 -37.81 73.37 5.09
N LEU A 156 -37.74 74.70 5.03
CA LEU A 156 -37.43 75.40 3.78
C LEU A 156 -35.92 75.36 3.49
N ASN A 157 -35.57 75.14 2.22
CA ASN A 157 -34.18 75.05 1.74
C ASN A 157 -33.34 73.90 2.32
N THR A 158 -33.97 72.78 2.72
CA THR A 158 -33.26 71.64 3.31
C THR A 158 -32.24 71.01 2.36
N PHE A 159 -31.09 70.66 2.96
CA PHE A 159 -30.04 69.87 2.34
C PHE A 159 -29.82 68.59 3.15
N LEU A 160 -30.13 67.44 2.54
CA LEU A 160 -30.02 66.14 3.20
C LEU A 160 -28.71 65.44 2.84
N SER A 161 -28.05 64.90 3.84
CA SER A 161 -26.92 63.99 3.75
C SER A 161 -27.33 62.59 4.16
N TYR A 162 -26.81 61.60 3.45
CA TYR A 162 -27.07 60.18 3.68
C TYR A 162 -25.75 59.46 3.88
N GLN A 163 -25.66 58.64 4.93
CA GLN A 163 -24.53 57.76 5.19
C GLN A 163 -25.03 56.32 5.32
N TRP A 164 -24.48 55.43 4.50
CA TRP A 164 -24.68 53.99 4.58
C TRP A 164 -23.53 53.40 5.38
N LEU A 165 -23.85 52.64 6.43
CA LEU A 165 -22.87 51.98 7.28
C LEU A 165 -23.09 50.48 7.30
N ILE A 166 -22.01 49.70 7.23
CA ILE A 166 -22.01 48.26 7.57
C ILE A 166 -21.22 48.08 8.86
N ASN A 167 -21.82 47.46 9.88
CA ASN A 167 -21.21 47.22 11.19
C ASN A 167 -20.56 48.51 11.76
N GLY A 168 -21.19 49.66 11.53
CA GLY A 168 -20.73 50.97 11.98
C GLY A 168 -19.65 51.64 11.11
N LYS A 169 -19.19 51.01 10.03
CA LYS A 169 -18.23 51.61 9.07
C LYS A 169 -18.96 52.16 7.86
N GLU A 170 -18.70 53.43 7.51
CA GLU A 170 -19.26 54.05 6.31
C GLU A 170 -18.80 53.32 5.03
N VAL A 171 -19.76 53.02 4.15
CA VAL A 171 -19.55 52.34 2.86
C VAL A 171 -20.04 53.15 1.67
N SER A 172 -20.94 54.11 1.89
CA SER A 172 -21.41 55.03 0.85
C SER A 172 -21.96 56.28 1.51
N ASN A 173 -21.78 57.44 0.87
CA ASN A 173 -22.44 58.67 1.26
C ASN A 173 -22.99 59.39 0.02
N SER A 174 -24.02 60.20 0.22
CA SER A 174 -24.61 61.02 -0.83
C SER A 174 -25.28 62.24 -0.21
N THR A 175 -25.41 63.32 -0.98
CA THR A 175 -26.12 64.53 -0.56
C THR A 175 -27.11 64.99 -1.62
N GLY A 176 -28.19 65.64 -1.21
CA GLY A 176 -29.17 66.21 -2.14
C GLY A 176 -29.96 67.36 -1.52
N SER A 177 -30.51 68.22 -2.37
CA SER A 177 -31.39 69.33 -1.97
C SER A 177 -32.80 69.08 -2.49
N GLY A 178 -33.80 69.40 -1.67
CA GLY A 178 -35.22 69.22 -1.96
C GLY A 178 -35.87 68.08 -1.16
N ASN A 179 -37.18 67.94 -1.34
CA ASN A 179 -38.03 67.02 -0.58
C ASN A 179 -38.24 65.69 -1.33
N ASP A 180 -38.58 64.63 -0.61
CA ASP A 180 -38.85 63.28 -1.13
C ASP A 180 -37.64 62.61 -1.82
N LEU A 181 -36.42 63.00 -1.42
CA LEU A 181 -35.17 62.49 -1.96
C LEU A 181 -34.98 61.00 -1.64
N LYS A 182 -34.31 60.30 -2.56
CA LYS A 182 -33.97 58.88 -2.44
C LYS A 182 -32.46 58.70 -2.38
N SER A 183 -31.99 57.87 -1.44
CA SER A 183 -30.64 57.33 -1.44
C SER A 183 -30.71 55.81 -1.51
N SER A 184 -29.79 55.20 -2.24
CA SER A 184 -29.71 53.75 -2.37
C SER A 184 -28.28 53.26 -2.38
N TRP A 185 -28.06 52.08 -1.81
CA TRP A 185 -26.78 51.40 -1.77
C TRP A 185 -26.98 49.90 -2.03
N ILE A 186 -26.05 49.28 -2.77
CA ILE A 186 -26.09 47.84 -3.04
C ILE A 186 -24.97 47.19 -2.24
N TYR A 187 -25.33 46.19 -1.44
CA TYR A 187 -24.40 45.32 -0.78
C TYR A 187 -24.19 44.06 -1.60
N SER A 188 -22.95 43.76 -1.98
CA SER A 188 -22.57 42.50 -2.61
C SER A 188 -21.82 41.65 -1.60
N THR A 189 -22.30 40.43 -1.38
CA THR A 189 -21.62 39.45 -0.52
C THR A 189 -20.52 38.75 -1.33
N GLY A 190 -19.36 38.52 -0.70
CA GLY A 190 -18.33 37.67 -1.29
C GLY A 190 -18.50 36.22 -0.82
N TYR A 191 -18.02 35.26 -1.62
CA TYR A 191 -17.85 33.88 -1.15
C TYR A 191 -16.93 33.86 0.09
N GLY A 192 -17.35 33.16 1.15
CA GLY A 192 -16.69 33.11 2.45
C GLY A 192 -17.08 34.22 3.43
N ASP A 193 -18.00 35.13 3.06
CA ASP A 193 -18.51 36.20 3.94
C ASP A 193 -19.79 35.78 4.71
N TYR A 194 -19.93 34.49 5.04
CA TYR A 194 -21.08 33.94 5.75
C TYR A 194 -21.07 34.40 7.22
N ASN A 195 -21.88 35.39 7.58
CA ASN A 195 -22.03 35.88 8.96
C ASN A 195 -23.22 36.85 9.05
N GLN A 196 -23.55 37.25 10.29
CA GLN A 196 -24.49 38.34 10.51
C GLN A 196 -23.82 39.71 10.34
N LYS A 197 -24.50 40.65 9.68
CA LYS A 197 -24.06 42.06 9.58
C LYS A 197 -25.23 43.01 9.84
N ILE A 198 -24.88 44.23 10.24
CA ILE A 198 -25.82 45.32 10.48
C ILE A 198 -25.62 46.37 9.41
N VAL A 199 -26.65 46.66 8.63
CA VAL A 199 -26.68 47.77 7.66
C VAL A 199 -27.48 48.91 8.26
N LYS A 200 -26.92 50.12 8.32
CA LYS A 200 -27.59 51.32 8.84
C LYS A 200 -27.59 52.42 7.77
N ALA A 201 -28.74 53.02 7.51
CA ALA A 201 -28.87 54.26 6.76
C ALA A 201 -29.10 55.40 7.74
N LEU A 202 -28.15 56.33 7.83
CA LEU A 202 -28.25 57.56 8.62
C LEU A 202 -28.55 58.73 7.67
N VAL A 203 -29.49 59.58 8.04
CA VAL A 203 -29.95 60.73 7.26
C VAL A 203 -29.89 61.96 8.14
N SER A 204 -29.28 63.04 7.66
CA SER A 204 -29.12 64.29 8.42
C SER A 204 -29.34 65.52 7.55
N ASP A 205 -29.99 66.54 8.11
CA ASP A 205 -30.15 67.89 7.56
C ASP A 205 -28.96 68.83 7.92
N GLY A 206 -27.99 68.33 8.70
CA GLY A 206 -26.86 69.09 9.23
C GLY A 206 -26.99 69.52 10.70
N GLU A 207 -28.19 69.44 11.28
CA GLU A 207 -28.49 69.78 12.67
C GLU A 207 -29.06 68.58 13.46
N LEU A 208 -29.99 67.85 12.85
CA LEU A 208 -30.68 66.69 13.38
C LEU A 208 -30.47 65.47 12.47
N GLU A 209 -30.71 64.28 13.02
CA GLU A 209 -30.50 63.01 12.31
C GLU A 209 -31.66 62.04 12.54
N ASN A 210 -31.89 61.17 11.57
CA ASN A 210 -32.78 60.03 11.65
C ASN A 210 -32.14 58.80 10.99
N TYR A 211 -32.54 57.59 11.37
CA TYR A 211 -31.94 56.38 10.82
C TYR A 211 -32.88 55.19 10.74
N ILE A 212 -32.50 54.23 9.89
CA ILE A 212 -33.06 52.88 9.85
C ILE A 212 -31.93 51.85 9.78
N GLN A 213 -32.16 50.65 10.31
CA GLN A 213 -31.18 49.56 10.30
C GLN A 213 -31.79 48.20 9.95
N TRP A 214 -30.99 47.37 9.28
CA TRP A 214 -31.30 45.99 8.92
C TRP A 214 -30.26 45.04 9.50
N ASN A 215 -30.70 43.88 9.97
CA ASN A 215 -29.85 42.73 10.25
C ASN A 215 -29.86 41.82 9.02
N ILE A 216 -28.69 41.53 8.47
CA ILE A 216 -28.54 40.58 7.36
C ILE A 216 -27.85 39.30 7.84
N VAL A 217 -28.35 38.14 7.39
CA VAL A 217 -27.73 36.82 7.57
C VAL A 217 -27.24 36.37 6.20
N ILE A 218 -25.94 36.11 6.08
CA ILE A 218 -25.34 35.60 4.86
C ILE A 218 -25.22 34.07 4.98
N ASN A 219 -25.93 33.32 4.15
CA ASN A 219 -25.90 31.85 4.19
C ASN A 219 -24.67 31.33 3.43
N ASP A 220 -24.00 30.34 4.02
CA ASP A 220 -22.96 29.56 3.35
C ASP A 220 -23.62 28.54 2.42
N THR A 221 -23.31 28.64 1.13
CA THR A 221 -23.84 27.73 0.10
C THR A 221 -22.73 27.02 -0.65
N THR A 222 -21.47 27.28 -0.31
CA THR A 222 -20.31 26.71 -0.99
C THR A 222 -20.02 25.34 -0.42
N PRO A 223 -20.17 24.25 -1.21
CA PRO A 223 -19.78 22.94 -0.73
C PRO A 223 -18.27 22.86 -0.50
N PRO A 224 -17.83 22.02 0.45
CA PRO A 224 -16.41 21.74 0.59
C PRO A 224 -15.85 21.11 -0.69
N ALA A 225 -14.55 21.24 -0.89
CA ALA A 225 -13.84 20.58 -1.98
C ALA A 225 -14.06 19.05 -1.92
N GLN A 226 -14.11 18.44 -3.11
CA GLN A 226 -14.20 16.99 -3.25
C GLN A 226 -13.09 16.31 -2.43
N PRO A 227 -13.42 15.33 -1.56
CA PRO A 227 -12.38 14.58 -0.86
C PRO A 227 -11.54 13.79 -1.86
N THR A 228 -10.25 13.66 -1.57
CA THR A 228 -9.39 12.77 -2.35
C THR A 228 -9.48 11.35 -1.81
N LEU A 229 -9.18 10.38 -2.66
CA LEU A 229 -9.08 8.96 -2.32
C LEU A 229 -7.70 8.48 -2.77
N ASP A 230 -6.91 7.98 -1.81
CA ASP A 230 -5.65 7.30 -2.10
C ASP A 230 -5.90 6.03 -2.91
N THR A 231 -4.88 5.56 -3.63
CA THR A 231 -5.04 4.39 -4.51
C THR A 231 -5.42 3.14 -3.72
N VAL A 232 -6.53 2.51 -4.12
CA VAL A 232 -7.03 1.24 -3.57
C VAL A 232 -6.87 0.12 -4.59
N LEU A 233 -6.81 -1.13 -4.12
CA LEU A 233 -6.84 -2.31 -5.01
C LEU A 233 -8.24 -2.45 -5.60
N SER A 234 -8.35 -2.52 -6.92
CA SER A 234 -9.63 -2.73 -7.60
C SER A 234 -10.12 -4.18 -7.57
N LEU A 235 -9.22 -5.15 -7.39
CA LEU A 235 -9.51 -6.56 -7.16
C LEU A 235 -8.74 -7.02 -5.92
N THR A 236 -9.41 -7.61 -4.95
CA THR A 236 -8.80 -8.05 -3.70
C THR A 236 -9.56 -9.26 -3.12
N ASN A 237 -8.88 -10.04 -2.29
CA ASN A 237 -9.49 -11.08 -1.45
C ASN A 237 -9.54 -10.68 0.04
N VAL A 238 -9.26 -9.42 0.36
CA VAL A 238 -9.19 -8.93 1.74
C VAL A 238 -10.33 -7.96 2.02
N THR A 239 -11.04 -8.22 3.13
CA THR A 239 -12.06 -7.34 3.71
C THR A 239 -11.87 -7.28 5.23
N PRO A 240 -11.95 -6.09 5.87
CA PRO A 240 -12.19 -4.76 5.29
C PRO A 240 -11.00 -4.19 4.52
N GLN A 241 -11.27 -3.29 3.55
CA GLN A 241 -10.24 -2.44 2.93
C GLN A 241 -10.14 -1.11 3.67
N ILE A 242 -8.92 -0.62 3.86
CA ILE A 242 -8.70 0.71 4.42
C ILE A 242 -8.80 1.74 3.30
N LEU A 243 -9.81 2.61 3.39
CA LEU A 243 -9.95 3.78 2.52
C LEU A 243 -9.30 4.97 3.22
N SER A 244 -8.54 5.78 2.50
CA SER A 244 -7.90 6.99 3.04
C SER A 244 -7.78 8.07 1.99
N GLY A 245 -7.51 9.29 2.44
CA GLY A 245 -7.22 10.41 1.56
C GLY A 245 -7.23 11.73 2.33
N SER A 246 -7.54 12.81 1.61
CA SER A 246 -7.65 14.15 2.18
C SER A 246 -9.07 14.73 2.08
N LYS A 247 -9.41 15.59 3.04
CA LYS A 247 -10.65 16.38 3.08
C LYS A 247 -10.33 17.83 3.36
N GLU A 248 -11.27 18.72 3.02
CA GLU A 248 -11.18 20.11 3.44
C GLU A 248 -11.27 20.21 4.97
N SER A 249 -10.51 21.12 5.58
CA SER A 249 -10.58 21.34 7.02
C SER A 249 -11.99 21.77 7.43
N ASN A 250 -12.45 21.32 8.60
CA ASN A 250 -13.81 21.56 9.10
C ASN A 250 -14.92 20.95 8.21
N SER A 251 -14.63 19.84 7.52
CA SER A 251 -15.63 18.98 6.87
C SER A 251 -15.66 17.58 7.48
N SER A 252 -16.76 16.85 7.31
CA SER A 252 -16.95 15.43 7.65
C SER A 252 -16.75 14.55 6.41
N ILE A 253 -16.57 13.22 6.57
CA ILE A 253 -16.55 12.24 5.46
C ILE A 253 -17.77 11.32 5.55
N TRP A 254 -18.40 11.12 4.40
CA TRP A 254 -19.53 10.23 4.19
C TRP A 254 -19.19 9.20 3.13
N ILE A 255 -19.45 7.92 3.42
CA ILE A 255 -19.29 6.82 2.46
C ILE A 255 -20.65 6.20 2.20
N ASN A 256 -21.07 6.16 0.94
CA ASN A 256 -22.38 5.63 0.51
C ASN A 256 -23.55 6.23 1.30
N GLY A 257 -23.47 7.52 1.64
CA GLY A 257 -24.50 8.25 2.39
C GLY A 257 -24.49 8.02 3.91
N THR A 258 -23.49 7.33 4.46
CA THR A 258 -23.30 7.17 5.91
C THR A 258 -22.10 7.97 6.40
N GLU A 259 -22.26 8.75 7.47
CA GLU A 259 -21.15 9.48 8.11
C GLU A 259 -20.18 8.48 8.74
N VAL A 260 -18.90 8.56 8.35
CA VAL A 260 -17.84 7.68 8.86
C VAL A 260 -16.77 8.43 9.62
N ILE A 261 -16.57 9.71 9.32
CA ILE A 261 -15.68 10.61 10.06
C ILE A 261 -16.43 11.92 10.32
N SER A 262 -16.58 12.26 11.59
CA SER A 262 -17.24 13.50 11.98
C SER A 262 -16.41 14.74 11.66
N ILE A 263 -17.09 15.87 11.63
CA ILE A 263 -16.50 17.17 11.31
C ILE A 263 -15.29 17.47 12.22
N SER A 264 -14.16 17.80 11.61
CA SER A 264 -12.93 18.11 12.33
C SER A 264 -12.02 19.02 11.50
N SER A 265 -11.07 19.67 12.16
CA SER A 265 -10.03 20.46 11.50
C SER A 265 -9.01 19.60 10.73
N ASP A 266 -9.00 18.28 10.96
CA ASP A 266 -8.05 17.38 10.31
C ASP A 266 -8.29 17.32 8.81
N VAL A 267 -7.21 17.28 8.05
CA VAL A 267 -7.24 17.25 6.58
C VAL A 267 -7.00 15.86 6.02
N ALA A 268 -6.54 14.91 6.82
CA ALA A 268 -6.38 13.51 6.44
C ALA A 268 -7.50 12.68 7.08
N TRP A 269 -7.92 11.62 6.39
CA TRP A 269 -8.93 10.69 6.89
C TRP A 269 -8.56 9.26 6.54
N SER A 270 -9.04 8.32 7.35
CA SER A 270 -8.91 6.88 7.12
C SER A 270 -10.08 6.13 7.73
N TYR A 271 -10.59 5.11 7.04
CA TYR A 271 -11.73 4.30 7.48
C TYR A 271 -11.63 2.86 6.98
N ALA A 272 -11.92 1.89 7.84
CA ALA A 272 -11.98 0.47 7.46
C ALA A 272 -13.37 0.13 6.91
N PHE A 273 -13.46 -0.09 5.60
CA PHE A 273 -14.70 -0.36 4.89
C PHE A 273 -14.86 -1.87 4.63
N ASP A 274 -15.91 -2.47 5.19
CA ASP A 274 -16.26 -3.86 4.94
C ASP A 274 -16.81 -4.03 3.51
N LEU A 275 -16.16 -4.87 2.72
CA LEU A 275 -16.58 -5.24 1.38
C LEU A 275 -17.49 -6.48 1.41
N PHE A 276 -18.42 -6.53 0.46
CA PHE A 276 -19.21 -7.72 0.14
C PHE A 276 -18.64 -8.43 -1.09
N GLU A 277 -18.84 -9.74 -1.16
CA GLU A 277 -18.39 -10.54 -2.30
C GLU A 277 -18.94 -9.99 -3.62
N GLY A 278 -18.07 -9.86 -4.63
CA GLY A 278 -18.37 -9.22 -5.91
C GLY A 278 -18.08 -7.72 -5.93
N ASN A 279 -18.79 -6.98 -6.78
CA ASN A 279 -18.49 -5.58 -7.06
C ASN A 279 -19.09 -4.63 -6.00
N ASN A 280 -18.23 -3.85 -5.35
CA ASN A 280 -18.59 -2.83 -4.37
C ASN A 280 -18.41 -1.45 -5.00
N LYS A 281 -19.52 -0.73 -5.20
CA LYS A 281 -19.51 0.67 -5.64
C LYS A 281 -19.41 1.59 -4.43
N ILE A 282 -18.37 2.42 -4.40
CA ILE A 282 -18.07 3.28 -3.26
C ILE A 282 -18.14 4.73 -3.73
N SER A 283 -18.96 5.53 -3.04
CA SER A 283 -19.13 6.97 -3.24
C SER A 283 -18.75 7.71 -1.95
N ILE A 284 -17.78 8.61 -2.04
CA ILE A 284 -17.21 9.34 -0.91
C ILE A 284 -17.49 10.83 -1.09
N THR A 285 -18.18 11.44 -0.14
CA THR A 285 -18.49 12.88 -0.13
C THR A 285 -18.02 13.52 1.17
N SER A 286 -17.81 14.84 1.13
CA SER A 286 -17.55 15.66 2.31
C SER A 286 -18.74 16.56 2.58
N ARG A 287 -19.01 16.85 3.85
CA ARG A 287 -20.00 17.87 4.25
C ARG A 287 -19.42 18.87 5.24
N ASP A 288 -19.67 20.16 5.03
CA ASP A 288 -19.26 21.23 5.96
C ASP A 288 -20.18 21.32 7.20
N ALA A 289 -19.96 22.33 8.04
CA ALA A 289 -20.76 22.58 9.25
C ALA A 289 -22.20 23.03 8.96
N PHE A 290 -22.47 23.53 7.75
CA PHE A 290 -23.76 24.05 7.31
C PHE A 290 -24.56 23.01 6.50
N GLY A 291 -23.95 21.85 6.21
CA GLY A 291 -24.57 20.72 5.54
C GLY A 291 -24.39 20.69 4.03
N ASN A 292 -23.58 21.60 3.45
CA ASN A 292 -23.31 21.60 2.01
C ASN A 292 -22.44 20.39 1.67
N GLU A 293 -22.82 19.65 0.62
CA GLU A 293 -22.16 18.38 0.24
C GLU A 293 -21.32 18.54 -1.02
N SER A 294 -20.07 18.08 -0.96
CA SER A 294 -19.14 18.09 -2.09
C SER A 294 -19.62 17.22 -3.24
N THR A 295 -18.99 17.33 -4.41
CA THR A 295 -19.06 16.25 -5.40
C THR A 295 -18.43 14.96 -4.85
N ALA A 296 -18.85 13.81 -5.38
CA ALA A 296 -18.41 12.51 -4.89
C ALA A 296 -17.11 12.04 -5.57
N ALA A 297 -16.15 11.54 -4.78
CA ALA A 297 -15.09 10.67 -5.30
C ALA A 297 -15.62 9.24 -5.34
N THR A 298 -15.50 8.56 -6.49
CA THR A 298 -16.05 7.22 -6.70
C THR A 298 -14.98 6.21 -7.05
N THR A 299 -15.09 4.99 -6.51
CA THR A 299 -14.27 3.84 -6.91
C THR A 299 -15.12 2.57 -6.89
N ASP A 300 -14.73 1.59 -7.70
CA ASP A 300 -15.30 0.25 -7.71
C ASP A 300 -14.23 -0.73 -7.21
N ILE A 301 -14.56 -1.52 -6.18
CA ILE A 301 -13.68 -2.56 -5.63
C ILE A 301 -14.39 -3.92 -5.73
N VAL A 302 -13.77 -4.87 -6.42
CA VAL A 302 -14.25 -6.25 -6.50
C VAL A 302 -13.59 -7.06 -5.40
N LEU A 303 -14.40 -7.59 -4.47
CA LEU A 303 -13.96 -8.62 -3.53
C LEU A 303 -14.18 -9.99 -4.17
N ASP A 304 -13.12 -10.78 -4.23
CA ASP A 304 -13.16 -12.17 -4.64
C ASP A 304 -12.44 -13.01 -3.59
N THR A 305 -13.18 -13.78 -2.80
CA THR A 305 -12.64 -14.66 -1.76
C THR A 305 -12.61 -16.14 -2.18
N ILE A 306 -13.02 -16.44 -3.42
CA ILE A 306 -13.23 -17.80 -3.88
C ILE A 306 -11.97 -18.30 -4.58
N ALA A 307 -11.25 -19.21 -3.92
CA ALA A 307 -10.12 -19.89 -4.53
C ALA A 307 -10.52 -20.69 -5.79
N PRO A 308 -9.62 -20.79 -6.79
CA PRO A 308 -9.84 -21.68 -7.92
C PRO A 308 -9.85 -23.16 -7.47
N SER A 309 -10.34 -24.03 -8.34
CA SER A 309 -10.25 -25.47 -8.15
C SER A 309 -8.79 -25.92 -8.14
N ALA A 310 -8.50 -27.00 -7.40
CA ALA A 310 -7.18 -27.61 -7.40
C ALA A 310 -6.73 -27.97 -8.82
N ALA A 311 -5.51 -27.57 -9.19
CA ALA A 311 -4.91 -27.98 -10.45
C ALA A 311 -4.75 -29.50 -10.48
N THR A 312 -4.91 -30.10 -11.66
CA THR A 312 -4.58 -31.51 -11.86
C THR A 312 -3.11 -31.66 -12.22
N LEU A 313 -2.55 -32.83 -11.91
CA LEU A 313 -1.20 -33.23 -12.29
C LEU A 313 -1.26 -34.58 -13.00
N ASN A 314 -0.87 -34.61 -14.26
CA ASN A 314 -0.72 -35.83 -15.05
C ASN A 314 0.35 -36.73 -14.43
N MET A 315 0.29 -38.05 -14.73
CA MET A 315 1.29 -38.99 -14.21
C MET A 315 2.70 -38.58 -14.63
N VAL A 316 3.60 -38.62 -13.64
CA VAL A 316 5.04 -38.40 -13.79
C VAL A 316 5.78 -39.73 -13.63
N THR A 317 6.92 -39.86 -14.28
CA THR A 317 7.75 -41.07 -14.13
C THR A 317 8.52 -41.01 -12.82
N SER A 318 8.33 -42.01 -11.96
CA SER A 318 9.03 -42.16 -10.69
C SER A 318 9.13 -43.66 -10.34
N PRO A 319 10.31 -44.19 -9.95
CA PRO A 319 11.61 -43.52 -9.96
C PRO A 319 12.10 -43.19 -11.38
N THR A 320 13.01 -42.24 -11.54
CA THR A 320 13.60 -41.86 -12.83
C THR A 320 15.09 -41.58 -12.73
N ASN A 321 15.81 -41.77 -13.84
CA ASN A 321 17.21 -41.39 -14.03
C ASN A 321 17.37 -40.17 -14.95
N ILE A 322 16.28 -39.50 -15.33
CA ILE A 322 16.28 -38.28 -16.14
C ILE A 322 16.26 -37.07 -15.20
N SER A 323 17.21 -36.16 -15.34
CA SER A 323 17.37 -34.98 -14.46
C SER A 323 16.27 -33.91 -14.62
N SER A 324 15.31 -34.13 -15.53
CA SER A 324 14.21 -33.22 -15.79
C SER A 324 12.95 -33.99 -16.17
N GLN A 325 11.81 -33.55 -15.65
CA GLN A 325 10.49 -34.11 -15.96
C GLN A 325 9.56 -32.98 -16.41
N ILE A 326 8.71 -33.27 -17.39
CA ILE A 326 7.64 -32.35 -17.80
C ILE A 326 6.47 -32.58 -16.85
N LEU A 327 6.22 -31.60 -15.99
CA LEU A 327 5.01 -31.53 -15.17
C LEU A 327 3.90 -30.91 -16.01
N SER A 328 2.73 -31.51 -16.06
CA SER A 328 1.60 -30.99 -16.84
C SER A 328 0.27 -31.39 -16.24
N GLY A 329 -0.79 -30.69 -16.63
CA GLY A 329 -2.14 -30.98 -16.18
C GLY A 329 -3.12 -29.89 -16.60
N THR A 330 -4.18 -29.72 -15.82
CA THR A 330 -5.23 -28.72 -16.05
C THR A 330 -5.39 -27.78 -14.88
N LYS A 331 -5.90 -26.57 -15.15
CA LYS A 331 -6.23 -25.52 -14.19
C LYS A 331 -7.49 -24.77 -14.60
N ASP A 332 -8.11 -24.07 -13.66
CA ASP A 332 -9.20 -23.15 -13.99
C ASP A 332 -8.67 -22.00 -14.85
N ALA A 333 -9.47 -21.54 -15.82
CA ALA A 333 -9.12 -20.39 -16.64
C ALA A 333 -8.95 -19.14 -15.75
N ASN A 334 -8.01 -18.26 -16.11
CA ASN A 334 -7.63 -17.07 -15.34
C ASN A 334 -7.05 -17.39 -13.95
N SER A 335 -6.40 -18.55 -13.80
CA SER A 335 -5.52 -18.86 -12.66
C SER A 335 -4.07 -19.06 -13.11
N SER A 336 -3.10 -18.87 -12.23
CA SER A 336 -1.70 -19.21 -12.40
C SER A 336 -1.41 -20.63 -11.92
N ILE A 337 -0.19 -21.13 -12.14
CA ILE A 337 0.34 -22.34 -11.49
C ILE A 337 1.55 -21.98 -10.66
N LEU A 338 1.55 -22.49 -9.43
CA LEU A 338 2.68 -22.45 -8.53
C LEU A 338 3.20 -23.86 -8.30
N ILE A 339 4.51 -24.03 -8.31
CA ILE A 339 5.18 -25.25 -7.89
C ILE A 339 6.06 -24.93 -6.69
N ASN A 340 5.84 -25.60 -5.56
CA ASN A 340 6.53 -25.35 -4.29
C ASN A 340 6.50 -23.85 -3.91
N SER A 341 5.32 -23.23 -4.03
CA SER A 341 5.05 -21.80 -3.78
C SER A 341 5.71 -20.81 -4.75
N ALA A 342 6.45 -21.26 -5.77
CA ALA A 342 6.97 -20.42 -6.82
C ALA A 342 6.00 -20.38 -8.02
N GLU A 343 5.56 -19.19 -8.42
CA GLU A 343 4.76 -19.04 -9.64
C GLU A 343 5.62 -19.34 -10.88
N ILE A 344 5.18 -20.33 -11.66
CA ILE A 344 5.91 -20.80 -12.85
C ILE A 344 5.15 -20.52 -14.16
N ILE A 345 3.83 -20.33 -14.07
CA ILE A 345 2.97 -19.91 -15.17
C ILE A 345 2.06 -18.84 -14.59
N SER A 346 2.13 -17.62 -15.12
CA SER A 346 1.28 -16.51 -14.69
C SER A 346 -0.17 -16.69 -15.08
N VAL A 347 -1.04 -15.87 -14.48
CA VAL A 347 -2.49 -15.90 -14.74
C VAL A 347 -2.77 -15.73 -16.24
N ASP A 348 -3.43 -16.72 -16.83
CA ASP A 348 -3.86 -16.70 -18.24
C ASP A 348 -5.18 -17.46 -18.43
N SER A 349 -5.77 -17.36 -19.62
CA SER A 349 -7.01 -18.05 -19.98
C SER A 349 -6.84 -19.53 -20.35
N SER A 350 -5.61 -20.04 -20.36
CA SER A 350 -5.31 -21.42 -20.71
C SER A 350 -5.80 -22.37 -19.62
N VAL A 351 -6.42 -23.48 -20.02
CA VAL A 351 -6.87 -24.53 -19.07
C VAL A 351 -5.87 -25.67 -18.95
N ASN A 352 -4.93 -25.79 -19.88
CA ASN A 352 -3.84 -26.77 -19.83
C ASN A 352 -2.54 -26.05 -19.47
N TRP A 353 -1.70 -26.71 -18.69
CA TRP A 353 -0.40 -26.19 -18.29
C TRP A 353 0.68 -27.25 -18.46
N SER A 354 1.91 -26.80 -18.69
CA SER A 354 3.09 -27.65 -18.82
C SER A 354 4.34 -26.87 -18.39
N TYR A 355 5.23 -27.51 -17.65
CA TYR A 355 6.45 -26.92 -17.14
C TYR A 355 7.58 -27.97 -17.05
N SER A 356 8.77 -27.62 -17.51
CA SER A 356 9.96 -28.47 -17.39
C SER A 356 10.59 -28.27 -16.01
N TYR A 357 10.52 -29.29 -15.17
CA TYR A 357 11.01 -29.25 -13.80
C TYR A 357 12.33 -30.01 -13.67
N ASN A 358 13.37 -29.34 -13.18
CA ASN A 358 14.68 -29.96 -12.94
C ASN A 358 14.69 -30.66 -11.59
N LEU A 359 15.09 -31.92 -11.59
CA LEU A 359 15.16 -32.77 -10.40
C LEU A 359 16.54 -32.67 -9.74
N THR A 360 16.52 -32.77 -8.42
CA THR A 360 17.71 -32.95 -7.59
C THR A 360 17.80 -34.39 -7.13
N GLU A 361 19.01 -34.94 -6.97
CA GLU A 361 19.18 -36.36 -6.63
C GLU A 361 18.48 -36.69 -5.30
N GLY A 362 17.74 -37.80 -5.27
CA GLY A 362 16.88 -38.20 -4.17
C GLY A 362 15.40 -37.86 -4.40
N ASN A 363 14.67 -37.66 -3.30
CA ASN A 363 13.23 -37.43 -3.33
C ASN A 363 12.91 -35.95 -3.58
N ASN A 364 12.23 -35.68 -4.70
CA ASN A 364 11.72 -34.35 -5.05
C ASN A 364 10.24 -34.30 -4.67
N ASN A 365 9.92 -33.62 -3.58
CA ASN A 365 8.54 -33.38 -3.18
C ASN A 365 8.01 -32.18 -3.95
N ILE A 366 6.99 -32.41 -4.76
CA ILE A 366 6.39 -31.44 -5.65
C ILE A 366 4.98 -31.16 -5.15
N MET A 367 4.73 -29.90 -4.83
CA MET A 367 3.43 -29.35 -4.47
C MET A 367 2.99 -28.41 -5.59
N VAL A 368 1.87 -28.70 -6.24
CA VAL A 368 1.30 -27.84 -7.28
C VAL A 368 0.00 -27.24 -6.76
N THR A 369 -0.11 -25.91 -6.85
CA THR A 369 -1.31 -25.14 -6.56
C THR A 369 -1.63 -24.22 -7.73
N SER A 370 -2.86 -23.73 -7.79
CA SER A 370 -3.29 -22.68 -8.70
C SER A 370 -3.72 -21.46 -7.91
N ARG A 371 -3.54 -20.27 -8.48
CA ARG A 371 -3.92 -19.00 -7.81
C ARG A 371 -4.63 -18.08 -8.78
N ASP A 372 -5.76 -17.51 -8.37
CA ASP A 372 -6.50 -16.56 -9.21
C ASP A 372 -5.87 -15.14 -9.22
N ALA A 373 -6.51 -14.21 -9.93
CA ALA A 373 -6.06 -12.82 -9.99
C ALA A 373 -6.27 -12.04 -8.68
N ALA A 374 -7.16 -12.49 -7.78
CA ALA A 374 -7.38 -11.92 -6.45
C ALA A 374 -6.41 -12.48 -5.40
N CYS A 375 -5.50 -13.37 -5.81
CA CYS A 375 -4.52 -14.07 -4.98
C CYS A 375 -5.09 -15.14 -4.05
N ASN A 376 -6.27 -15.69 -4.34
CA ASN A 376 -6.75 -16.90 -3.65
C ASN A 376 -6.07 -18.15 -4.22
N GLU A 377 -5.56 -19.01 -3.33
CA GLU A 377 -4.82 -20.21 -3.70
C GLU A 377 -5.67 -21.46 -3.49
N SER A 378 -5.63 -22.39 -4.45
CA SER A 378 -6.37 -23.65 -4.39
C SER A 378 -5.73 -24.67 -3.44
N PHE A 379 -6.45 -25.77 -3.19
CA PHE A 379 -5.84 -26.93 -2.53
C PHE A 379 -4.69 -27.51 -3.36
N ALA A 380 -3.64 -27.94 -2.68
CA ALA A 380 -2.48 -28.52 -3.34
C ALA A 380 -2.71 -29.95 -3.85
N VAL A 381 -2.18 -30.25 -5.03
CA VAL A 381 -1.86 -31.61 -5.45
C VAL A 381 -0.39 -31.88 -5.17
N ILE A 382 -0.08 -33.02 -4.54
CA ILE A 382 1.27 -33.39 -4.13
C ILE A 382 1.72 -34.67 -4.82
N THR A 383 2.99 -34.73 -5.21
CA THR A 383 3.66 -35.96 -5.67
C THR A 383 5.11 -35.98 -5.22
N THR A 384 5.71 -37.15 -5.20
CA THR A 384 7.15 -37.32 -4.93
C THR A 384 7.79 -38.03 -6.12
N ILE A 385 8.81 -37.40 -6.72
CA ILE A 385 9.62 -37.99 -7.78
C ILE A 385 10.98 -38.40 -7.20
N GLU A 386 11.27 -39.69 -7.20
CA GLU A 386 12.60 -40.21 -6.85
C GLU A 386 13.50 -40.09 -8.09
N TYR A 387 14.50 -39.20 -8.02
CA TYR A 387 15.53 -39.08 -9.04
C TYR A 387 16.80 -39.81 -8.57
N ASN A 388 17.15 -40.89 -9.26
CA ASN A 388 18.28 -41.74 -8.93
C ASN A 388 19.01 -42.15 -10.21
N THR A 389 20.32 -41.88 -10.26
CA THR A 389 21.15 -42.17 -11.44
C THR A 389 21.89 -43.51 -11.33
N ASN A 390 21.66 -44.30 -10.28
CA ASN A 390 22.10 -45.69 -10.26
C ASN A 390 21.38 -46.47 -11.36
N ILE A 391 22.10 -47.41 -11.97
CA ILE A 391 21.57 -48.25 -13.03
C ILE A 391 21.24 -49.63 -12.47
N TYR A 392 20.09 -50.16 -12.86
CA TYR A 392 19.60 -51.47 -12.43
C TYR A 392 19.69 -52.47 -13.57
N VAL A 393 20.10 -53.69 -13.24
CA VAL A 393 20.27 -54.79 -14.18
C VAL A 393 19.53 -56.01 -13.66
N ASP A 394 18.70 -56.63 -14.48
CA ASP A 394 17.94 -57.84 -14.15
C ASP A 394 17.80 -58.71 -15.41
N ALA A 395 18.48 -59.86 -15.44
CA ALA A 395 18.39 -60.79 -16.57
C ALA A 395 16.98 -61.43 -16.71
N GLY A 396 16.13 -61.30 -15.69
CA GLY A 396 14.74 -61.70 -15.71
C GLY A 396 13.78 -60.65 -16.25
N ASN A 397 14.25 -59.47 -16.69
CA ASN A 397 13.36 -58.45 -17.22
C ASN A 397 12.78 -58.84 -18.58
N THR A 398 11.45 -59.01 -18.63
CA THR A 398 10.73 -59.42 -19.85
C THR A 398 9.78 -58.35 -20.40
N THR A 399 9.69 -57.18 -19.78
CA THR A 399 8.66 -56.18 -20.09
C THR A 399 9.17 -54.75 -20.07
N GLY A 400 8.58 -53.90 -20.92
CA GLY A 400 8.92 -52.49 -21.02
C GLY A 400 10.14 -52.23 -21.89
N THR A 401 10.41 -50.94 -22.14
CA THR A 401 11.63 -50.51 -22.82
C THR A 401 12.72 -50.35 -21.77
N GLU A 402 13.83 -51.07 -21.92
CA GLU A 402 14.96 -51.00 -20.98
C GLU A 402 15.55 -49.58 -20.96
N ASP A 403 15.56 -48.96 -19.78
CA ASP A 403 16.11 -47.62 -19.56
C ASP A 403 17.08 -47.57 -18.37
N GLY A 404 17.35 -48.72 -17.76
CA GLY A 404 18.25 -48.87 -16.61
C GLY A 404 17.66 -48.38 -15.30
N THR A 405 16.39 -47.97 -15.28
CA THR A 405 15.68 -47.66 -14.04
C THR A 405 15.34 -48.94 -13.29
N LYS A 406 14.96 -48.80 -12.02
CA LYS A 406 14.53 -49.94 -11.20
C LYS A 406 13.29 -50.67 -11.75
N THR A 407 12.42 -49.96 -12.49
CA THR A 407 11.20 -50.54 -13.05
C THR A 407 11.39 -51.11 -14.45
N HIS A 408 12.40 -50.64 -15.19
CA HIS A 408 12.76 -51.17 -16.51
C HIS A 408 14.29 -51.38 -16.58
N PRO A 409 14.84 -52.30 -15.76
CA PRO A 409 16.28 -52.53 -15.69
C PRO A 409 16.82 -53.08 -17.02
N PHE A 410 18.12 -52.93 -17.25
CA PHE A 410 18.78 -53.57 -18.38
C PHE A 410 18.89 -55.08 -18.18
N ASN A 411 18.89 -55.84 -19.28
CA ASN A 411 19.01 -57.29 -19.21
C ASN A 411 20.45 -57.77 -18.96
N THR A 412 21.46 -57.00 -19.35
CA THR A 412 22.88 -57.35 -19.18
C THR A 412 23.63 -56.36 -18.29
N ILE A 413 24.66 -56.83 -17.59
CA ILE A 413 25.55 -55.97 -16.81
C ILE A 413 26.33 -55.07 -17.76
N THR A 414 26.70 -55.55 -18.95
CA THR A 414 27.37 -54.76 -19.99
C THR A 414 26.58 -53.51 -20.37
N GLU A 415 25.27 -53.61 -20.60
CA GLU A 415 24.41 -52.45 -20.85
C GLU A 415 24.41 -51.50 -19.65
N GLY A 416 24.35 -52.05 -18.43
CA GLY A 416 24.45 -51.28 -17.20
C GLY A 416 25.75 -50.46 -17.10
N LEU A 417 26.90 -51.07 -17.41
CA LEU A 417 28.22 -50.44 -17.39
C LEU A 417 28.36 -49.35 -18.48
N ILE A 418 27.73 -49.55 -19.64
CA ILE A 418 27.70 -48.57 -20.72
C ILE A 418 26.88 -47.34 -20.29
N ALA A 419 25.69 -47.56 -19.72
CA ALA A 419 24.74 -46.51 -19.38
C ALA A 419 25.10 -45.72 -18.12
N VAL A 420 25.75 -46.35 -17.14
CA VAL A 420 26.05 -45.71 -15.84
C VAL A 420 27.02 -44.54 -15.99
N SER A 421 26.77 -43.49 -15.21
CA SER A 421 27.68 -42.35 -15.07
C SER A 421 28.78 -42.64 -14.06
N SER A 422 29.97 -42.05 -14.26
CA SER A 422 31.09 -42.17 -13.32
C SER A 422 30.68 -41.70 -11.91
N GLY A 423 31.12 -42.41 -10.87
CA GLY A 423 30.77 -42.20 -9.46
C GLY A 423 29.47 -42.88 -8.99
N LYS A 424 28.73 -43.56 -9.87
CA LYS A 424 27.43 -44.18 -9.56
C LYS A 424 27.50 -45.70 -9.48
N SER A 425 26.38 -46.31 -9.11
CA SER A 425 26.30 -47.75 -8.90
C SER A 425 25.58 -48.47 -10.04
N VAL A 426 26.06 -49.66 -10.38
CA VAL A 426 25.32 -50.65 -11.17
C VAL A 426 24.85 -51.72 -10.19
N VAL A 427 23.55 -51.77 -9.96
CA VAL A 427 22.88 -52.67 -9.02
C VAL A 427 22.28 -53.83 -9.80
N VAL A 428 22.78 -55.03 -9.54
CA VAL A 428 22.47 -56.25 -10.30
C VAL A 428 21.57 -57.15 -9.46
N ALA A 429 20.41 -57.50 -10.00
CA ALA A 429 19.47 -58.41 -9.39
C ALA A 429 20.03 -59.85 -9.33
N ALA A 430 19.42 -60.69 -8.48
CA ALA A 430 19.75 -62.10 -8.43
C ALA A 430 19.46 -62.75 -9.79
N GLY A 431 20.41 -63.52 -10.31
CA GLY A 431 20.35 -64.03 -11.68
C GLY A 431 21.69 -64.59 -12.12
N THR A 432 21.73 -65.10 -13.35
CA THR A 432 22.95 -65.59 -13.99
C THR A 432 23.24 -64.76 -15.24
N TYR A 433 24.43 -64.19 -15.28
CA TYR A 433 24.91 -63.26 -16.28
C TYR A 433 26.15 -63.88 -16.94
N ASN A 434 25.98 -64.42 -18.16
CA ASN A 434 27.08 -65.03 -18.91
C ASN A 434 27.71 -64.02 -19.86
N GLU A 435 28.63 -63.21 -19.34
CA GLU A 435 29.23 -62.10 -20.06
C GLU A 435 30.61 -61.75 -19.51
N GLN A 436 31.43 -61.16 -20.37
CA GLN A 436 32.73 -60.62 -20.01
C GLN A 436 32.61 -59.12 -19.75
N LEU A 437 33.13 -58.66 -18.60
CA LEU A 437 32.96 -57.29 -18.16
C LEU A 437 34.25 -56.48 -18.30
N ILE A 438 34.11 -55.27 -18.82
CA ILE A 438 35.15 -54.25 -18.82
C ILE A 438 34.62 -53.05 -18.04
N ILE A 439 35.26 -52.74 -16.91
CA ILE A 439 34.88 -51.62 -16.05
C ILE A 439 35.89 -50.49 -16.26
N ASN A 440 35.51 -49.50 -17.07
CA ASN A 440 36.36 -48.38 -17.47
C ASN A 440 35.89 -47.03 -16.89
N LYS A 441 35.06 -47.06 -15.86
CA LYS A 441 34.56 -45.89 -15.12
C LYS A 441 34.66 -46.15 -13.62
N GLU A 442 34.82 -45.09 -12.84
CA GLU A 442 34.67 -45.15 -11.38
C GLU A 442 33.22 -45.52 -11.07
N ILE A 443 32.97 -46.70 -10.48
CA ILE A 443 31.62 -47.17 -10.15
C ILE A 443 31.63 -48.13 -8.96
N ASN A 444 30.44 -48.35 -8.39
CA ASN A 444 30.16 -49.50 -7.53
C ASN A 444 29.35 -50.54 -8.30
N LEU A 445 29.95 -51.68 -8.61
CA LEU A 445 29.24 -52.84 -9.14
C LEU A 445 28.78 -53.72 -7.97
N GLN A 446 27.46 -53.84 -7.79
CA GLN A 446 26.86 -54.47 -6.63
C GLN A 446 25.82 -55.52 -7.03
N GLY A 447 26.06 -56.77 -6.65
CA GLY A 447 25.11 -57.86 -6.79
C GLY A 447 24.15 -57.94 -5.60
N ALA A 448 22.98 -58.54 -5.81
CA ALA A 448 21.98 -58.78 -4.76
C ALA A 448 22.50 -59.70 -3.64
N GLY A 449 23.57 -60.45 -3.90
CA GLY A 449 24.25 -61.31 -2.93
C GLY A 449 25.07 -62.40 -3.63
N GLN A 450 26.22 -62.75 -3.04
CA GLN A 450 27.12 -63.74 -3.65
C GLN A 450 26.45 -65.11 -3.85
N ASP A 451 25.43 -65.45 -3.06
CA ASP A 451 24.76 -66.76 -3.13
C ASP A 451 23.71 -66.85 -4.27
N ASN A 452 23.38 -65.74 -4.92
CA ASN A 452 22.29 -65.68 -5.89
C ASN A 452 22.56 -64.79 -7.13
N THR A 453 23.67 -64.06 -7.16
CA THR A 453 24.05 -63.20 -8.28
C THR A 453 25.32 -63.74 -8.94
N PHE A 454 25.18 -64.39 -10.08
CA PHE A 454 26.25 -65.15 -10.74
C PHE A 454 26.72 -64.43 -11.99
N ILE A 455 27.99 -64.04 -12.03
CA ILE A 455 28.69 -63.69 -13.26
C ILE A 455 29.44 -64.94 -13.69
N THR A 456 29.07 -65.53 -14.84
CA THR A 456 29.66 -66.78 -15.32
C THR A 456 30.43 -66.56 -16.62
N GLY A 457 31.55 -67.28 -16.75
CA GLY A 457 32.42 -67.28 -17.92
C GLY A 457 32.20 -68.44 -18.87
N SER A 458 31.03 -69.10 -18.84
CA SER A 458 30.76 -70.32 -19.60
C SER A 458 30.95 -70.10 -21.12
N GLY A 459 31.99 -70.74 -21.68
CA GLY A 459 32.35 -70.61 -23.09
C GLY A 459 33.22 -69.39 -23.41
N LEU A 460 33.66 -68.62 -22.41
CA LEU A 460 34.56 -67.47 -22.52
C LEU A 460 35.98 -67.87 -22.12
N THR A 461 37.01 -67.32 -22.77
CA THR A 461 38.41 -67.71 -22.58
C THR A 461 39.32 -66.63 -21.98
N GLU A 462 38.92 -65.36 -22.06
CA GLU A 462 39.68 -64.22 -21.54
C GLU A 462 39.46 -64.02 -20.03
N ASN A 463 39.89 -62.88 -19.48
CA ASN A 463 39.55 -62.50 -18.11
C ASN A 463 38.05 -62.22 -18.02
N LEU A 464 37.38 -62.74 -16.97
CA LEU A 464 35.93 -62.57 -16.81
C LEU A 464 35.57 -61.12 -16.48
N ILE A 465 36.31 -60.48 -15.59
CA ILE A 465 36.20 -59.05 -15.27
C ILE A 465 37.56 -58.38 -15.43
N SER A 466 37.62 -57.32 -16.24
CA SER A 466 38.81 -56.47 -16.40
C SER A 466 38.52 -55.05 -15.91
N LEU A 467 39.38 -54.50 -15.06
CA LEU A 467 39.26 -53.13 -14.57
C LEU A 467 40.25 -52.22 -15.31
N GLU A 468 39.76 -51.08 -15.77
CA GLU A 468 40.50 -50.10 -16.59
C GLU A 468 40.35 -48.67 -16.03
N ALA A 469 39.83 -48.52 -14.81
CA ALA A 469 39.68 -47.23 -14.13
C ALA A 469 40.00 -47.34 -12.63
N ASP A 470 40.14 -46.19 -11.99
CA ASP A 470 40.32 -46.06 -10.54
C ASP A 470 38.98 -46.08 -9.80
N ASN A 471 39.03 -46.20 -8.47
CA ASN A 471 37.87 -46.07 -7.57
C ASN A 471 36.72 -47.04 -7.91
N ILE A 472 37.04 -48.30 -8.19
CA ILE A 472 36.05 -49.34 -8.49
C ILE A 472 35.78 -50.18 -7.25
N THR A 473 34.50 -50.38 -6.92
CA THR A 473 34.06 -51.38 -5.94
C THR A 473 33.32 -52.52 -6.62
N ILE A 474 33.65 -53.78 -6.27
CA ILE A 474 32.92 -54.98 -6.70
C ILE A 474 32.49 -55.77 -5.46
N SER A 475 31.19 -56.02 -5.33
CA SER A 475 30.66 -56.78 -4.19
C SER A 475 29.37 -57.55 -4.47
N GLY A 476 29.17 -58.64 -3.73
CA GLY A 476 27.91 -59.39 -3.76
C GLY A 476 27.72 -60.31 -4.96
N PHE A 477 28.81 -60.81 -5.56
CA PHE A 477 28.76 -61.72 -6.70
C PHE A 477 29.40 -63.09 -6.40
N THR A 478 28.87 -64.14 -7.03
CA THR A 478 29.68 -65.28 -7.43
C THR A 478 30.23 -65.04 -8.83
N ILE A 479 31.55 -64.96 -8.95
CA ILE A 479 32.31 -64.79 -10.19
C ILE A 479 32.91 -66.14 -10.54
N ASP A 480 32.25 -66.87 -11.44
CA ASP A 480 32.56 -68.25 -11.79
C ASP A 480 33.13 -68.34 -13.20
N GLY A 481 34.42 -68.66 -13.30
CA GLY A 481 35.11 -68.81 -14.56
C GLY A 481 34.70 -70.02 -15.40
N ALA A 482 33.85 -70.91 -14.87
CA ALA A 482 33.36 -72.13 -15.52
C ALA A 482 34.48 -73.04 -16.06
N SER A 483 35.67 -72.96 -15.48
CA SER A 483 36.92 -73.60 -15.93
C SER A 483 37.36 -73.23 -17.35
N SER A 484 36.86 -72.13 -17.91
CA SER A 484 37.20 -71.67 -19.25
C SER A 484 37.91 -70.31 -19.27
N THR A 485 37.59 -69.41 -18.35
CA THR A 485 38.20 -68.07 -18.31
C THR A 485 39.60 -68.09 -17.72
N ALA A 486 40.48 -67.23 -18.22
CA ALA A 486 41.85 -67.15 -17.74
C ALA A 486 41.91 -66.67 -16.28
N LYS A 487 41.21 -65.59 -15.96
CA LYS A 487 41.24 -64.94 -14.64
C LYS A 487 39.84 -64.50 -14.25
N GLY A 488 39.50 -64.56 -12.96
CA GLY A 488 38.21 -64.07 -12.46
C GLY A 488 38.15 -62.55 -12.53
N ILE A 489 39.06 -61.89 -11.83
CA ILE A 489 39.23 -60.43 -11.86
C ILE A 489 40.67 -60.09 -12.21
N TYR A 490 40.86 -59.20 -13.19
CA TYR A 490 42.16 -58.71 -13.64
C TYR A 490 42.22 -57.18 -13.64
N PHE A 491 43.32 -56.62 -13.17
CA PHE A 491 43.60 -55.19 -13.29
C PHE A 491 45.10 -54.86 -13.19
N ASP A 492 45.52 -53.80 -13.87
CA ASP A 492 46.88 -53.27 -13.82
C ASP A 492 46.82 -51.75 -13.80
N ASN A 493 47.68 -51.14 -12.97
CA ASN A 493 47.75 -49.69 -12.81
C ASN A 493 46.40 -49.05 -12.40
N CYS A 494 45.68 -49.68 -11.46
CA CYS A 494 44.45 -49.15 -10.86
C CYS A 494 44.67 -48.77 -9.39
N SER A 495 44.12 -47.64 -8.99
CA SER A 495 44.12 -47.12 -7.63
C SER A 495 42.72 -47.20 -7.00
N SER A 496 42.69 -47.29 -5.67
CA SER A 496 41.44 -47.28 -4.88
C SER A 496 40.42 -48.37 -5.27
N THR A 497 40.90 -49.53 -5.73
CA THR A 497 40.03 -50.69 -6.02
C THR A 497 39.64 -51.41 -4.73
N ASN A 498 38.35 -51.70 -4.56
CA ASN A 498 37.81 -52.50 -3.46
C ASN A 498 37.07 -53.73 -3.99
N ILE A 499 37.52 -54.92 -3.61
CA ILE A 499 36.88 -56.19 -3.96
C ILE A 499 36.48 -56.85 -2.66
N ASN A 500 35.16 -56.92 -2.39
CA ASN A 500 34.69 -57.44 -1.10
C ASN A 500 33.41 -58.27 -1.20
N ASN A 501 33.27 -59.25 -0.30
CA ASN A 501 32.05 -60.06 -0.17
C ASN A 501 31.65 -60.73 -1.50
N ASN A 502 32.63 -61.30 -2.21
CA ASN A 502 32.39 -62.10 -3.41
C ASN A 502 32.87 -63.54 -3.24
N THR A 503 32.29 -64.45 -3.99
CA THR A 503 32.84 -65.79 -4.24
C THR A 503 33.52 -65.77 -5.62
N ILE A 504 34.78 -66.17 -5.72
CA ILE A 504 35.54 -66.16 -6.99
C ILE A 504 36.13 -67.54 -7.24
N GLN A 505 35.68 -68.20 -8.31
CA GLN A 505 35.96 -69.62 -8.47
C GLN A 505 36.11 -70.13 -9.90
N ASN A 506 36.67 -71.33 -10.01
CA ASN A 506 36.76 -72.12 -11.24
C ASN A 506 37.44 -71.37 -12.40
N ASN A 507 38.45 -70.56 -12.15
CA ASN A 507 39.23 -69.90 -13.20
C ASN A 507 40.43 -70.76 -13.61
N VAL A 508 40.82 -70.73 -14.89
CA VAL A 508 41.94 -71.50 -15.46
C VAL A 508 43.29 -71.09 -14.87
N SER A 509 43.45 -69.82 -14.48
CA SER A 509 44.63 -69.33 -13.77
C SER A 509 44.26 -68.77 -12.40
N TYR A 510 43.97 -67.47 -12.33
CA TYR A 510 43.90 -66.74 -11.07
C TYR A 510 42.46 -66.40 -10.71
N GLY A 511 42.11 -66.45 -9.42
CA GLY A 511 40.86 -65.84 -8.96
C GLY A 511 40.93 -64.31 -9.13
N ILE A 512 41.87 -63.66 -8.45
CA ILE A 512 42.20 -62.24 -8.62
C ILE A 512 43.66 -62.10 -9.02
N ASN A 513 43.95 -61.32 -10.06
CA ASN A 513 45.31 -61.00 -10.49
C ASN A 513 45.46 -59.49 -10.66
N TYR A 514 46.43 -58.90 -9.98
CA TYR A 514 46.68 -57.47 -10.09
C TYR A 514 48.16 -57.11 -10.14
N SER A 515 48.49 -56.01 -10.82
CA SER A 515 49.85 -55.45 -10.91
C SER A 515 49.80 -53.92 -10.81
N ASN A 516 50.90 -53.30 -10.39
CA ASN A 516 51.04 -51.84 -10.22
C ASN A 516 49.83 -51.17 -9.52
N SER A 517 49.20 -51.89 -8.59
CA SER A 517 47.92 -51.51 -7.98
C SER A 517 47.96 -51.77 -6.49
N SER A 518 47.17 -51.03 -5.71
CA SER A 518 47.08 -51.16 -4.26
C SER A 518 45.63 -51.37 -3.79
N PRO A 519 45.01 -52.52 -4.12
CA PRO A 519 43.61 -52.77 -3.80
C PRO A 519 43.38 -53.05 -2.31
N THR A 520 42.12 -52.91 -1.87
CA THR A 520 41.61 -53.59 -0.68
C THR A 520 40.82 -54.81 -1.13
N ILE A 521 41.28 -56.00 -0.75
CA ILE A 521 40.62 -57.27 -1.06
C ILE A 521 40.19 -57.87 0.27
N GLU A 522 38.88 -57.87 0.55
CA GLU A 522 38.38 -58.27 1.88
C GLU A 522 37.14 -59.15 1.89
N ASN A 523 37.11 -60.13 2.80
CA ASN A 523 35.94 -60.98 3.03
C ASN A 523 35.45 -61.73 1.78
N ASN A 524 36.35 -62.11 0.87
CA ASN A 524 36.01 -62.90 -0.32
C ASN A 524 36.26 -64.41 -0.09
N ASN A 525 35.46 -65.24 -0.75
CA ASN A 525 35.63 -66.70 -0.84
C ASN A 525 36.26 -67.07 -2.18
N ILE A 526 37.57 -67.27 -2.24
CA ILE A 526 38.30 -67.50 -3.49
C ILE A 526 38.76 -68.96 -3.55
N ASN A 527 38.12 -69.75 -4.40
CA ASN A 527 38.23 -71.20 -4.35
C ASN A 527 38.28 -71.89 -5.71
N ASN A 528 38.87 -73.10 -5.77
CA ASN A 528 38.89 -73.95 -6.97
C ASN A 528 39.45 -73.26 -8.22
N ASN A 529 40.38 -72.30 -8.07
CA ASN A 529 41.12 -71.74 -9.21
C ASN A 529 42.35 -72.60 -9.48
N ASN A 530 42.56 -72.95 -10.75
CA ASN A 530 43.58 -73.94 -11.14
C ASN A 530 45.01 -73.50 -10.84
N TYR A 531 45.25 -72.20 -10.62
CA TYR A 531 46.54 -71.66 -10.21
C TYR A 531 46.47 -70.95 -8.84
N SER A 532 46.48 -69.63 -8.76
CA SER A 532 46.45 -68.92 -7.47
C SER A 532 45.06 -68.39 -7.16
N GLY A 533 44.64 -68.41 -5.89
CA GLY A 533 43.45 -67.68 -5.47
C GLY A 533 43.65 -66.18 -5.74
N ILE A 534 44.68 -65.60 -5.12
CA ILE A 534 45.11 -64.21 -5.39
C ILE A 534 46.55 -64.20 -5.90
N ASP A 535 46.83 -63.37 -6.90
CA ASP A 535 48.18 -63.08 -7.38
C ASP A 535 48.47 -61.58 -7.34
N ALA A 536 49.35 -61.18 -6.43
CA ALA A 536 49.94 -59.85 -6.36
C ALA A 536 51.20 -59.82 -7.24
N GLY A 537 51.02 -59.33 -8.46
CA GLY A 537 52.05 -59.19 -9.49
C GLY A 537 53.04 -58.07 -9.22
N THR A 538 53.93 -57.80 -10.19
CA THR A 538 54.90 -56.70 -10.12
C THR A 538 54.21 -55.38 -9.77
N GLY A 539 54.77 -54.63 -8.81
CA GLY A 539 54.22 -53.37 -8.30
C GLY A 539 52.94 -53.53 -7.46
N GLY A 540 52.43 -54.74 -7.26
CA GLY A 540 51.24 -55.00 -6.47
C GLY A 540 51.48 -54.75 -4.97
N ALA A 541 50.65 -53.92 -4.35
CA ALA A 541 50.61 -53.70 -2.91
C ALA A 541 49.17 -53.85 -2.40
N GLY A 542 48.74 -53.03 -1.45
CA GLY A 542 47.38 -53.06 -0.91
C GLY A 542 47.19 -54.02 0.27
N ILE A 543 45.94 -54.16 0.69
CA ILE A 543 45.53 -54.92 1.88
C ILE A 543 44.69 -56.12 1.43
N ILE A 544 45.11 -57.31 1.83
CA ILE A 544 44.40 -58.56 1.60
C ILE A 544 44.00 -59.10 2.97
N ARG A 545 42.71 -59.02 3.32
CA ARG A 545 42.25 -59.39 4.67
C ARG A 545 40.94 -60.13 4.78
N GLY A 546 40.82 -61.02 5.77
CA GLY A 546 39.57 -61.72 6.04
C GLY A 546 39.09 -62.63 4.91
N ASN A 547 39.93 -62.93 3.91
CA ASN A 547 39.54 -63.78 2.77
C ASN A 547 39.72 -65.26 3.10
N SER A 548 38.90 -66.09 2.46
CA SER A 548 39.02 -67.55 2.45
C SER A 548 39.63 -68.00 1.11
N LEU A 549 40.87 -68.49 1.13
CA LEU A 549 41.65 -68.90 -0.05
C LEU A 549 41.86 -70.41 -0.01
N ILE A 550 40.93 -71.17 -0.60
CA ILE A 550 40.86 -72.63 -0.44
C ILE A 550 40.82 -73.40 -1.76
N PHE A 551 41.36 -74.61 -1.79
CA PHE A 551 41.32 -75.49 -2.98
C PHE A 551 41.89 -74.89 -4.28
N ASN A 552 42.78 -73.90 -4.18
CA ASN A 552 43.57 -73.41 -5.31
C ASN A 552 44.90 -74.18 -5.38
N GLN A 553 45.72 -74.02 -6.43
CA GLN A 553 47.10 -74.53 -6.38
C GLN A 553 47.94 -73.75 -5.36
N TYR A 554 47.86 -72.43 -5.44
CA TYR A 554 48.42 -71.50 -4.48
C TYR A 554 47.28 -70.72 -3.83
N GLY A 555 47.26 -70.59 -2.51
CA GLY A 555 46.26 -69.72 -1.88
C GLY A 555 46.48 -68.27 -2.32
N LEU A 556 47.69 -67.77 -2.10
CA LEU A 556 48.13 -66.43 -2.47
C LEU A 556 49.57 -66.47 -3.02
N ARG A 557 49.81 -65.80 -4.13
CA ARG A 557 51.15 -65.64 -4.72
C ARG A 557 51.56 -64.16 -4.73
N THR A 558 52.80 -63.88 -4.34
CA THR A 558 53.43 -62.55 -4.41
C THR A 558 54.70 -62.66 -5.26
N CYS A 559 54.74 -61.96 -6.40
CA CYS A 559 55.87 -61.97 -7.34
C CYS A 559 56.35 -60.56 -7.69
N GLY A 560 57.38 -60.45 -8.53
CA GLY A 560 58.03 -59.18 -8.86
C GLY A 560 58.59 -58.50 -7.61
N ASN A 561 58.31 -57.20 -7.48
CA ASN A 561 58.60 -56.36 -6.32
C ASN A 561 57.32 -56.07 -5.49
N SER A 562 56.33 -56.96 -5.51
CA SER A 562 55.09 -56.79 -4.75
C SER A 562 55.33 -56.66 -3.24
N SER A 563 54.46 -55.93 -2.56
CA SER A 563 54.58 -55.64 -1.12
C SER A 563 53.24 -55.58 -0.35
N PRO A 564 52.25 -56.48 -0.64
CA PRO A 564 50.95 -56.42 0.01
C PRO A 564 51.02 -56.72 1.51
N GLU A 565 50.02 -56.23 2.25
CA GLU A 565 49.73 -56.61 3.62
C GLU A 565 48.69 -57.75 3.61
N ILE A 566 49.08 -58.92 4.10
CA ILE A 566 48.29 -60.14 4.11
C ILE A 566 47.92 -60.44 5.56
N ILE A 567 46.69 -60.14 5.95
CA ILE A 567 46.27 -60.15 7.34
C ILE A 567 44.94 -60.87 7.59
N GLN A 568 44.84 -61.72 8.62
CA GLN A 568 43.56 -62.35 9.01
C GLN A 568 42.88 -63.19 7.92
N ASN A 569 43.62 -63.77 6.97
CA ASN A 569 43.05 -64.65 5.94
C ASN A 569 43.05 -66.11 6.42
N ASN A 570 42.09 -66.89 5.91
CA ASN A 570 42.04 -68.34 6.03
C ASN A 570 42.53 -68.98 4.73
N ILE A 571 43.73 -69.57 4.75
CA ILE A 571 44.42 -70.08 3.57
C ILE A 571 44.66 -71.58 3.77
N SER A 572 43.74 -72.40 3.25
CA SER A 572 43.75 -73.83 3.58
C SER A 572 43.38 -74.76 2.44
N ASN A 573 43.83 -76.01 2.54
CA ASN A 573 43.50 -77.07 1.57
C ASN A 573 43.89 -76.73 0.11
N ASN A 574 44.93 -75.92 -0.10
CA ASN A 574 45.46 -75.66 -1.43
C ASN A 574 46.34 -76.84 -1.89
N SER A 575 46.31 -77.14 -3.19
CA SER A 575 46.96 -78.30 -3.79
C SER A 575 48.47 -78.16 -3.98
N HIS A 576 49.06 -77.04 -3.52
CA HIS A 576 50.49 -76.91 -3.32
C HIS A 576 50.87 -76.02 -2.13
N THR A 577 50.72 -74.69 -2.21
CA THR A 577 51.23 -73.79 -1.17
C THR A 577 50.16 -72.83 -0.68
N GLY A 578 50.15 -72.52 0.62
CA GLY A 578 49.31 -71.46 1.16
C GLY A 578 49.70 -70.08 0.61
N ILE A 579 50.85 -69.54 1.07
CA ILE A 579 51.41 -68.28 0.57
C ILE A 579 52.75 -68.54 -0.13
N TYR A 580 52.85 -68.15 -1.41
CA TYR A 580 54.05 -68.34 -2.22
C TYR A 580 54.70 -67.00 -2.57
N CYS A 581 55.85 -66.72 -1.96
CA CYS A 581 56.66 -65.53 -2.20
C CYS A 581 57.88 -65.85 -3.08
N ARG A 582 58.15 -65.00 -4.08
CA ARG A 582 59.28 -65.17 -5.01
C ARG A 582 59.86 -63.83 -5.48
N GLU A 583 60.95 -63.92 -6.24
CA GLU A 583 61.63 -62.79 -6.89
C GLU A 583 62.13 -61.74 -5.88
N SER A 584 61.53 -60.55 -5.82
CA SER A 584 61.89 -59.45 -4.91
C SER A 584 60.71 -59.03 -4.03
N ALA A 585 59.71 -59.90 -3.86
CA ALA A 585 58.51 -59.59 -3.09
C ALA A 585 58.81 -59.39 -1.60
N THR A 586 58.12 -58.44 -0.97
CA THR A 586 58.31 -58.05 0.44
C THR A 586 56.99 -57.94 1.21
N PRO A 587 56.08 -58.94 1.14
CA PRO A 587 54.79 -58.84 1.82
C PRO A 587 54.93 -58.81 3.34
N ILE A 588 53.97 -58.17 4.01
CA ILE A 588 53.78 -58.25 5.47
C ILE A 588 52.72 -59.32 5.72
N ILE A 589 53.02 -60.32 6.55
CA ILE A 589 52.15 -61.48 6.77
C ILE A 589 51.85 -61.62 8.26
N SER A 590 50.60 -61.39 8.67
CA SER A 590 50.21 -61.44 10.08
C SER A 590 48.79 -62.00 10.33
N TYR A 591 48.56 -62.60 11.49
CA TYR A 591 47.23 -63.09 11.94
C TYR A 591 46.51 -64.07 10.98
N ASN A 592 47.20 -64.68 10.02
CA ASN A 592 46.57 -65.61 9.07
C ASN A 592 46.46 -67.03 9.65
N ILE A 593 45.45 -67.77 9.22
CA ILE A 593 45.34 -69.22 9.44
C ILE A 593 45.80 -69.91 8.15
N ILE A 594 46.89 -70.66 8.21
CA ILE A 594 47.50 -71.31 7.03
C ILE A 594 47.66 -72.81 7.30
N CYS A 595 46.74 -73.62 6.78
CA CYS A 595 46.70 -75.03 7.16
C CYS A 595 46.31 -76.03 6.07
N ASN A 596 46.70 -77.28 6.24
CA ASN A 596 46.30 -78.41 5.40
C ASN A 596 46.60 -78.23 3.91
N ASN A 597 47.61 -77.43 3.55
CA ASN A 597 48.08 -77.35 2.17
C ASN A 597 48.95 -78.58 1.86
N THR A 598 48.82 -79.16 0.66
CA THR A 598 49.51 -80.42 0.29
C THR A 598 51.02 -80.26 0.07
N GLY A 599 51.52 -79.03 0.06
CA GLY A 599 52.93 -78.68 0.01
C GLY A 599 53.31 -77.81 1.21
N TYR A 600 53.49 -76.51 0.99
CA TYR A 600 54.02 -75.60 2.00
C TYR A 600 52.93 -74.72 2.62
N GLY A 601 53.09 -74.32 3.88
CA GLY A 601 52.28 -73.21 4.43
C GLY A 601 52.70 -71.89 3.79
N ILE A 602 53.94 -71.47 4.02
CA ILE A 602 54.58 -70.34 3.34
C ILE A 602 55.87 -70.81 2.64
N LEU A 603 55.97 -70.58 1.34
CA LEU A 603 57.17 -70.84 0.55
C LEU A 603 57.84 -69.52 0.17
N ILE A 604 59.10 -69.36 0.55
CA ILE A 604 59.96 -68.22 0.18
C ILE A 604 61.00 -68.77 -0.78
N ASP A 605 60.76 -68.54 -2.06
CA ASP A 605 61.49 -69.19 -3.14
C ASP A 605 62.62 -68.31 -3.69
N ASN A 606 63.71 -68.94 -4.12
CA ASN A 606 64.86 -68.29 -4.71
C ASN A 606 64.88 -68.38 -6.25
N VAL A 607 63.83 -68.96 -6.83
CA VAL A 607 63.64 -69.02 -8.28
C VAL A 607 63.54 -67.59 -8.81
N LEU A 608 64.49 -67.24 -9.70
CA LEU A 608 64.72 -65.90 -10.27
C LEU A 608 65.39 -64.87 -9.35
N GLY A 609 65.97 -65.27 -8.22
CA GLY A 609 66.85 -64.43 -7.40
C GLY A 609 66.68 -64.64 -5.90
N ASN A 610 67.66 -64.19 -5.11
CA ASN A 610 67.66 -64.29 -3.64
C ASN A 610 67.15 -63.00 -2.96
N LEU A 611 66.25 -62.24 -3.60
CA LEU A 611 65.84 -60.92 -3.13
C LEU A 611 64.54 -60.91 -2.33
N VAL A 612 63.71 -61.95 -2.43
CA VAL A 612 62.44 -62.08 -1.70
C VAL A 612 62.68 -61.97 -0.19
N ASN A 613 61.86 -61.17 0.50
CA ASN A 613 62.06 -60.83 1.91
C ASN A 613 60.71 -60.50 2.59
N PRO A 614 59.84 -61.51 2.79
CA PRO A 614 58.59 -61.31 3.51
C PRO A 614 58.85 -61.03 4.99
N ASP A 615 58.01 -60.21 5.62
CA ASP A 615 57.97 -60.04 7.07
C ASP A 615 56.84 -60.90 7.65
N ILE A 616 57.21 -62.08 8.16
CA ILE A 616 56.28 -63.07 8.73
C ILE A 616 56.16 -62.87 10.25
N GLY A 617 56.85 -61.89 10.84
CA GLY A 617 56.79 -61.57 12.26
C GLY A 617 58.13 -61.10 12.82
N GLY A 618 58.15 -59.86 13.31
CA GLY A 618 59.30 -59.24 13.97
C GLY A 618 60.49 -58.96 13.03
N GLY A 619 60.23 -58.80 11.72
CA GLY A 619 61.20 -58.36 10.73
C GLY A 619 61.23 -56.84 10.52
N ASP A 620 61.89 -56.41 9.45
CA ASP A 620 62.21 -54.99 9.18
C ASP A 620 60.98 -54.09 8.99
N ARG A 621 59.81 -54.68 8.72
CA ARG A 621 58.54 -53.97 8.54
C ARG A 621 57.65 -54.06 9.77
N ASN A 622 58.17 -54.56 10.90
CA ASN A 622 57.48 -54.71 12.18
C ASN A 622 56.17 -55.49 12.08
N SER A 623 56.11 -56.56 11.28
CA SER A 623 54.95 -57.47 11.31
C SER A 623 54.75 -58.03 12.73
N ASP A 624 53.51 -58.05 13.20
CA ASP A 624 53.16 -58.70 14.47
C ASP A 624 53.37 -60.22 14.46
N GLY A 625 53.45 -60.83 13.27
CA GLY A 625 53.39 -62.28 13.12
C GLY A 625 51.99 -62.79 13.49
N GLN A 626 51.87 -63.64 14.50
CA GLN A 626 50.60 -64.23 14.95
C GLN A 626 49.90 -65.11 13.90
N ASN A 627 50.65 -65.61 12.90
CA ASN A 627 50.11 -66.57 11.96
C ASN A 627 50.00 -67.95 12.62
N LYS A 628 48.89 -68.65 12.40
CA LYS A 628 48.66 -70.04 12.81
C LYS A 628 48.95 -70.96 11.63
N ILE A 629 50.10 -71.63 11.66
CA ILE A 629 50.60 -72.42 10.54
C ILE A 629 50.70 -73.90 10.96
N THR A 630 49.77 -74.73 10.47
CA THR A 630 49.60 -76.11 10.98
C THR A 630 49.20 -77.11 9.88
N GLY A 631 49.64 -78.36 9.96
CA GLY A 631 49.11 -79.44 9.11
C GLY A 631 49.46 -79.35 7.61
N ASN A 632 50.44 -78.53 7.23
CA ASN A 632 50.95 -78.47 5.85
C ASN A 632 51.91 -79.64 5.59
N TYR A 633 51.77 -80.33 4.46
CA TYR A 633 52.36 -81.66 4.25
C TYR A 633 53.90 -81.67 4.11
N ILE A 634 54.49 -80.70 3.39
CA ILE A 634 55.96 -80.61 3.25
C ILE A 634 56.55 -79.85 4.43
N HIS A 635 56.30 -78.54 4.53
CA HIS A 635 56.75 -77.70 5.65
C HIS A 635 55.75 -76.59 5.96
N GLY A 636 55.67 -76.18 7.23
CA GLY A 636 54.92 -74.97 7.61
C GLY A 636 55.47 -73.72 6.94
N VAL A 637 56.78 -73.47 7.06
CA VAL A 637 57.49 -72.40 6.34
C VAL A 637 58.77 -72.97 5.75
N SER A 638 59.04 -72.66 4.48
CA SER A 638 60.28 -73.05 3.80
C SER A 638 60.96 -71.83 3.18
N ASN A 639 62.12 -71.46 3.73
CA ASN A 639 62.99 -70.45 3.15
C ASN A 639 64.06 -71.11 2.25
N LYS A 640 63.98 -70.88 0.95
CA LYS A 640 64.98 -71.35 -0.03
C LYS A 640 66.06 -70.30 -0.32
N THR A 641 65.94 -69.10 0.21
CA THR A 641 66.92 -68.03 0.01
C THR A 641 68.09 -68.13 0.99
N THR A 642 69.13 -67.34 0.74
CA THR A 642 70.22 -67.12 1.70
C THR A 642 69.92 -66.03 2.73
N ARG A 643 68.74 -65.36 2.66
CA ARG A 643 68.37 -64.29 3.61
C ARG A 643 67.84 -64.89 4.90
N ASN A 644 68.15 -64.25 6.03
CA ASN A 644 67.50 -64.56 7.29
C ASN A 644 66.09 -63.95 7.29
N ILE A 645 65.06 -64.79 7.38
CA ILE A 645 63.67 -64.36 7.47
C ILE A 645 63.21 -64.47 8.92
N TYR A 646 62.75 -63.36 9.48
CA TYR A 646 62.16 -63.33 10.81
C TYR A 646 60.74 -63.87 10.78
N ALA A 647 60.45 -64.77 11.72
CA ALA A 647 59.13 -65.39 11.88
C ALA A 647 58.76 -65.49 13.37
N LYS A 648 58.99 -64.40 14.13
CA LYS A 648 58.65 -64.31 15.55
C LYS A 648 57.12 -64.31 15.74
N TYR A 649 56.69 -64.73 16.94
CA TYR A 649 55.29 -64.65 17.39
C TYR A 649 54.28 -65.43 16.53
N ASN A 650 54.72 -66.43 15.78
CA ASN A 650 53.83 -67.34 15.03
C ASN A 650 53.56 -68.63 15.81
N TRP A 651 52.39 -69.22 15.59
CA TRP A 651 52.04 -70.54 16.12
C TRP A 651 52.40 -71.63 15.10
N TRP A 652 53.29 -72.53 15.52
CA TRP A 652 53.71 -73.71 14.78
C TRP A 652 53.04 -74.96 15.36
N GLY A 653 52.39 -75.79 14.54
CA GLY A 653 51.70 -77.00 14.98
C GLY A 653 51.83 -78.16 14.03
#